data_AF-A0A8C0IVJ7-F1
#
_entry.id   AF-A0A8C0IVJ7-F1
#
_cell.length_a   1.000
_cell.length_b   1.000
_cell.length_c   1.000
_cell.angle_alpha   90.00
_cell.angle_beta   90.00
_cell.angle_gamma   90.00
#
_symmetry.space_group_name_H-M   'P 1'
#
loop_
_entity.id
_entity.type
_entity.pdbx_description
1 polymer ?
#
loop_
_entity_poly.entity_id
_entity_poly.type
_entity_poly.pdbx_seq_one_letter_code
_entity_poly.pdbx_strand_id
1 'polypeptide(L)'
;MCAVEIQADTVKSHLLQTGRLHEKTGKVLGEFCQFYEEQYGVALFNSVRYEIEGNGGPQSQLFHRKVPLEDRIIISGNLFQYVEENKKWRNRFSVVPHNYGLVLYENKLAYDRGLQPRIVLNSAGYKILTSLDQYLELVNSSLPGTAPKSGNAPILKCPTQFPLILWHPYARHYYFCVMTGKEQDKWRAVFQDCVRHCNNGIPEDSKVEAPAFTDAVRMYRQSKEQYGTWDMLCGNEVQVLSNLVMEELVPELKTMIGPKLKGKAQERQRLWIQISDAVYRLAYDQIKAHYDAVVTKCELERPRMESTIRTDMDQIITSKEHLASKIRAFVLPKAEICVRNHVQPYIPSILEALMIPTSQGFAEVREVFFKEVTDMNMNVINESGMEKLGEYMEKLSQLAFHPVKMQSCYEKMDQLKLEGLQQRFDVSSASVFKQRAEILMRQQMDDAVHTFGTLLHQELAKMLGKEELCKSIQRILERVLKKYDYDSSTVRKKFFREALLQITIPFLLKKLAPTCKAELPKFQELIFEDFDSFILVENTYEEVVLQSVMKDIMQAVKEAAVQRKHNLYRDSMVMHNSDPNLHLLGEGLPIDWGEEFGSQPDSDPSAEKRRRARQVVSVLHDDEGVLPYEACPALVSPGSPDSVQGIRGMLVKEFSVETPVPARDEAKEPLTNGTIVQQSGSSEERGVERAAQKAEEGPGSLEHSAHYVSSPPPHPTLLEKLC
;
A
#
# COMPACT_ATOMS: atom_id res chain seq x y z
N MET A 1 -27.70 4.04 -31.13
CA MET A 1 -28.10 4.04 -29.71
C MET A 1 -29.06 2.88 -29.49
N CYS A 2 -28.64 1.86 -28.76
CA CYS A 2 -29.45 0.66 -28.52
C CYS A 2 -30.47 0.93 -27.41
N ALA A 3 -31.64 0.27 -27.44
CA ALA A 3 -32.68 0.34 -26.40
C ALA A 3 -32.19 0.05 -24.96
N VAL A 4 -31.01 -0.57 -24.84
CA VAL A 4 -30.27 -0.84 -23.61
C VAL A 4 -29.70 0.44 -22.99
N GLU A 5 -29.05 1.28 -23.79
CA GLU A 5 -28.47 2.56 -23.33
C GLU A 5 -29.59 3.47 -22.83
N ILE A 6 -30.73 3.48 -23.53
CA ILE A 6 -31.93 4.23 -23.14
C ILE A 6 -32.45 3.76 -21.77
N GLN A 7 -32.45 2.46 -21.47
CA GLN A 7 -32.90 1.97 -20.15
C GLN A 7 -31.92 2.30 -19.02
N ALA A 8 -30.62 2.14 -19.25
CA ALA A 8 -29.60 2.51 -18.26
C ALA A 8 -29.63 4.03 -18.01
N ASP A 9 -29.74 4.84 -19.06
CA ASP A 9 -29.83 6.29 -18.97
C ASP A 9 -31.15 6.75 -18.34
N THR A 10 -32.27 6.05 -18.58
CA THR A 10 -33.55 6.35 -17.93
C THR A 10 -33.54 5.99 -16.45
N VAL A 11 -32.90 4.88 -16.07
CA VAL A 11 -32.75 4.52 -14.65
C VAL A 11 -31.78 5.47 -13.96
N LYS A 12 -30.68 5.85 -14.63
CA LYS A 12 -29.74 6.88 -14.17
C LYS A 12 -30.43 8.23 -13.99
N SER A 13 -31.21 8.67 -14.98
CA SER A 13 -31.96 9.93 -14.91
C SER A 13 -33.01 9.88 -13.80
N HIS A 14 -33.64 8.73 -13.56
CA HIS A 14 -34.61 8.56 -12.49
C HIS A 14 -33.96 8.56 -11.08
N LEU A 15 -32.79 7.92 -10.92
CA LEU A 15 -32.02 7.97 -9.67
C LEU A 15 -31.48 9.37 -9.38
N LEU A 16 -31.07 10.11 -10.42
CA LEU A 16 -30.64 11.51 -10.31
C LEU A 16 -31.81 12.45 -10.01
N GLN A 17 -32.93 12.31 -10.73
CA GLN A 17 -34.12 13.16 -10.56
C GLN A 17 -34.78 13.01 -9.19
N THR A 18 -34.62 11.84 -8.55
CA THR A 18 -35.23 11.60 -7.24
C THR A 18 -34.43 12.17 -6.07
N GLY A 19 -33.21 12.71 -6.29
CA GLY A 19 -32.35 13.27 -5.23
C GLY A 19 -31.86 12.27 -4.18
N ARG A 20 -32.38 11.06 -4.20
CA ARG A 20 -32.24 10.04 -3.15
C ARG A 20 -30.83 9.46 -3.06
N LEU A 21 -30.10 9.43 -4.18
CA LEU A 21 -28.68 9.06 -4.18
C LEU A 21 -27.88 10.10 -3.39
N HIS A 22 -28.07 11.38 -3.70
CA HIS A 22 -27.37 12.49 -3.07
C HIS A 22 -27.64 12.56 -1.56
N GLU A 23 -28.90 12.39 -1.15
CA GLU A 23 -29.32 12.38 0.26
C GLU A 23 -28.65 11.25 1.05
N LYS A 24 -28.62 10.03 0.50
CA LYS A 24 -28.03 8.89 1.19
C LYS A 24 -26.51 8.92 1.22
N THR A 25 -25.89 9.30 0.11
CA THR A 25 -24.45 9.55 0.07
C THR A 25 -24.09 10.63 1.11
N GLY A 26 -24.88 11.70 1.20
CA GLY A 26 -24.73 12.74 2.22
C GLY A 26 -24.87 12.22 3.65
N LYS A 27 -25.81 11.30 3.90
CA LYS A 27 -26.00 10.69 5.23
C LYS A 27 -24.79 9.85 5.65
N VAL A 28 -24.35 8.93 4.78
CA VAL A 28 -23.17 8.08 5.05
C VAL A 28 -21.94 8.95 5.30
N LEU A 29 -21.74 9.98 4.47
CA LEU A 29 -20.63 10.91 4.63
C LEU A 29 -20.74 11.74 5.90
N GLY A 30 -21.92 12.24 6.26
CA GLY A 30 -22.12 13.00 7.49
C GLY A 30 -21.76 12.20 8.73
N GLU A 31 -22.22 10.95 8.81
CA GLU A 31 -21.88 10.02 9.90
C GLU A 31 -20.38 9.67 9.90
N PHE A 32 -19.78 9.39 8.74
CA PHE A 32 -18.33 9.16 8.63
C PHE A 32 -17.50 10.38 9.06
N CYS A 33 -17.89 11.58 8.64
CA CYS A 33 -17.15 12.80 8.93
C CYS A 33 -17.12 13.11 10.43
N GLN A 34 -18.18 12.78 11.17
CA GLN A 34 -18.17 12.88 12.64
C GLN A 34 -17.06 12.01 13.23
N PHE A 35 -17.00 10.73 12.84
CA PHE A 35 -15.90 9.87 13.28
C PHE A 35 -14.54 10.40 12.83
N TYR A 36 -14.39 10.92 11.61
CA TYR A 36 -13.11 11.43 11.14
C TYR A 36 -12.63 12.64 11.94
N GLU A 37 -13.50 13.60 12.25
CA GLU A 37 -13.16 14.77 13.06
C GLU A 37 -12.72 14.36 14.48
N GLU A 38 -13.43 13.42 15.10
CA GLU A 38 -13.08 12.86 16.42
C GLU A 38 -11.73 12.11 16.38
N GLN A 39 -11.53 11.24 15.39
CA GLN A 39 -10.30 10.44 15.26
C GLN A 39 -9.07 11.29 14.90
N TYR A 40 -9.25 12.43 14.22
CA TYR A 40 -8.16 13.31 13.83
C TYR A 40 -7.38 13.81 15.06
N GLY A 41 -8.08 14.24 16.11
CA GLY A 41 -7.43 14.74 17.32
C GLY A 41 -6.71 13.64 18.12
N VAL A 42 -7.27 12.44 18.18
CA VAL A 42 -6.62 11.26 18.80
C VAL A 42 -5.35 10.87 18.02
N ALA A 43 -5.41 10.83 16.68
CA ALA A 43 -4.27 10.52 15.83
C ALA A 43 -3.16 11.58 15.98
N LEU A 44 -3.53 12.86 16.03
CA LEU A 44 -2.61 13.97 16.24
C LEU A 44 -1.92 13.87 17.61
N PHE A 45 -2.68 13.62 18.68
CA PHE A 45 -2.13 13.39 20.02
C PHE A 45 -1.10 12.25 20.03
N ASN A 46 -1.46 11.10 19.45
CA ASN A 46 -0.57 9.94 19.38
C ASN A 46 0.72 10.24 18.58
N SER A 47 0.61 10.96 17.47
CA SER A 47 1.76 11.37 16.65
C SER A 47 2.70 12.31 17.42
N VAL A 48 2.17 13.37 18.05
CA VAL A 48 2.97 14.34 18.81
C VAL A 48 3.61 13.68 20.03
N ARG A 49 2.87 12.81 20.73
CA ARG A 49 3.40 12.02 21.85
C ARG A 49 4.57 11.14 21.41
N TYR A 50 4.43 10.43 20.30
CA TYR A 50 5.49 9.58 19.77
C TYR A 50 6.78 10.36 19.43
N GLU A 51 6.63 11.56 18.88
CA GLU A 51 7.75 12.47 18.57
C GLU A 51 8.45 12.99 19.82
N ILE A 52 7.69 13.37 20.85
CA ILE A 52 8.23 13.91 22.11
C ILE A 52 8.90 12.82 22.95
N GLU A 53 8.30 11.63 23.04
CA GLU A 53 8.87 10.50 23.78
C GLU A 53 10.11 9.91 23.08
N GLY A 54 10.39 10.29 21.83
CA GLY A 54 11.55 9.82 21.08
C GLY A 54 11.52 8.31 20.84
N ASN A 55 10.32 7.71 20.76
CA ASN A 55 10.08 6.26 20.70
C ASN A 55 10.43 5.62 19.34
N GLY A 56 11.53 6.06 18.70
CA GLY A 56 12.05 5.49 17.47
C GLY A 56 12.31 4.00 17.63
N GLY A 57 11.67 3.18 16.78
CA GLY A 57 11.96 1.75 16.71
C GLY A 57 13.43 1.47 16.35
N PRO A 58 13.86 0.20 16.37
CA PRO A 58 15.22 -0.15 15.94
C PRO A 58 15.48 0.35 14.52
N GLN A 59 16.61 1.00 14.32
CA GLN A 59 17.01 1.55 13.03
C GLN A 59 17.19 0.43 11.99
N SER A 60 16.54 0.59 10.83
CA SER A 60 16.74 -0.28 9.66
C SER A 60 18.19 -0.25 9.19
N GLN A 61 18.70 -1.40 8.77
CA GLN A 61 20.08 -1.59 8.34
C GLN A 61 20.30 -1.33 6.85
N LEU A 62 19.26 -1.48 6.04
CA LEU A 62 19.21 -1.09 4.64
C LEU A 62 18.86 0.40 4.52
N PHE A 63 19.36 1.04 3.46
CA PHE A 63 18.99 2.41 3.11
C PHE A 63 17.64 2.44 2.41
N HIS A 64 16.78 3.36 2.85
CA HIS A 64 15.50 3.61 2.19
C HIS A 64 15.67 4.69 1.13
N ARG A 65 15.10 4.45 -0.05
CA ARG A 65 15.10 5.41 -1.14
C ARG A 65 14.19 6.60 -0.80
N LYS A 66 14.77 7.79 -0.65
CA LYS A 66 14.01 9.04 -0.37
C LYS A 66 13.44 9.70 -1.62
N VAL A 67 14.12 9.56 -2.76
CA VAL A 67 13.69 10.15 -4.04
C VAL A 67 13.23 9.02 -4.96
N PRO A 68 11.97 9.03 -5.43
CA PRO A 68 11.47 8.05 -6.38
C PRO A 68 12.36 7.94 -7.62
N LEU A 69 12.37 6.75 -8.25
CA LEU A 69 13.02 6.58 -9.56
C LEU A 69 12.38 7.53 -10.59
N GLU A 70 13.16 7.98 -11.57
CA GLU A 70 12.66 8.85 -12.64
C GLU A 70 11.39 8.27 -13.29
N ASP A 71 10.43 9.15 -13.63
CA ASP A 71 9.17 8.80 -14.28
C ASP A 71 9.40 8.05 -15.59
N ARG A 72 9.30 6.73 -15.51
CA ARG A 72 9.51 5.81 -16.63
C ARG A 72 8.27 4.95 -16.87
N ILE A 73 8.17 4.47 -18.09
CA ILE A 73 7.20 3.44 -18.45
C ILE A 73 7.69 2.13 -17.86
N ILE A 74 6.90 1.53 -16.98
CA ILE A 74 7.18 0.20 -16.41
C ILE A 74 7.08 -0.85 -17.51
N ILE A 75 5.97 -0.77 -18.27
CA ILE A 75 5.72 -1.68 -19.39
C ILE A 75 4.78 -1.05 -20.41
N SER A 76 4.96 -1.42 -21.67
CA SER A 76 4.02 -1.11 -22.73
C SER A 76 3.86 -2.28 -23.70
N GLY A 77 2.73 -2.33 -24.39
CA GLY A 77 2.45 -3.36 -25.39
C GLY A 77 1.02 -3.31 -25.90
N ASN A 78 0.73 -4.11 -26.90
CA ASN A 78 -0.59 -4.15 -27.52
C ASN A 78 -1.53 -5.08 -26.76
N LEU A 79 -2.76 -4.64 -26.53
CA LEU A 79 -3.85 -5.46 -25.99
C LEU A 79 -5.08 -5.34 -26.88
N PHE A 80 -5.79 -6.45 -27.11
CA PHE A 80 -7.13 -6.38 -27.68
C PHE A 80 -8.11 -6.01 -26.58
N GLN A 81 -8.70 -4.83 -26.65
CA GLN A 81 -9.71 -4.35 -25.72
C GLN A 81 -11.10 -4.52 -26.33
N TYR A 82 -12.05 -5.05 -25.56
CA TYR A 82 -13.47 -4.99 -25.94
C TYR A 82 -14.03 -3.59 -25.66
N VAL A 83 -14.58 -2.96 -26.71
CA VAL A 83 -15.21 -1.63 -26.64
C VAL A 83 -16.72 -1.85 -26.58
N GLU A 84 -17.31 -1.50 -25.43
CA GLU A 84 -18.70 -1.82 -25.12
C GLU A 84 -19.69 -1.04 -26.00
N GLU A 85 -19.36 0.22 -26.34
CA GLU A 85 -20.23 1.15 -27.08
C GLU A 85 -20.53 0.64 -28.50
N ASN A 86 -19.58 -0.03 -29.14
CA ASN A 86 -19.73 -0.56 -30.50
C ASN A 86 -19.65 -2.09 -30.58
N LYS A 87 -19.52 -2.77 -29.43
CA LYS A 87 -19.41 -4.24 -29.30
C LYS A 87 -18.31 -4.84 -30.17
N LYS A 88 -17.17 -4.14 -30.30
CA LYS A 88 -16.03 -4.60 -31.12
C LYS A 88 -14.77 -4.70 -30.29
N TRP A 89 -13.95 -5.69 -30.64
CA TRP A 89 -12.57 -5.77 -30.19
C TRP A 89 -11.71 -4.79 -31.00
N ARG A 90 -10.83 -4.07 -30.31
CA ARG A 90 -9.91 -3.10 -30.88
C ARG A 90 -8.54 -3.33 -30.32
N ASN A 91 -7.52 -3.28 -31.17
CA ASN A 91 -6.15 -3.22 -30.70
C ASN A 91 -5.92 -1.84 -30.05
N ARG A 92 -5.26 -1.84 -28.89
CA ARG A 92 -4.90 -0.65 -28.11
C ARG A 92 -3.45 -0.76 -27.70
N PHE A 93 -2.73 0.34 -27.85
CA PHE A 93 -1.40 0.45 -27.29
C PHE A 93 -1.53 0.82 -25.81
N SER A 94 -1.19 -0.13 -24.95
CA SER A 94 -1.34 -0.05 -23.51
C SER A 94 -0.01 0.33 -22.87
N VAL A 95 -0.03 1.27 -21.96
CA VAL A 95 1.14 1.81 -21.26
C VAL A 95 0.84 1.84 -19.77
N VAL A 96 1.79 1.38 -18.96
CA VAL A 96 1.77 1.50 -17.50
C VAL A 96 2.91 2.44 -17.09
N PRO A 97 2.62 3.69 -16.68
CA PRO A 97 3.62 4.61 -16.14
C PRO A 97 4.04 4.21 -14.72
N HIS A 98 5.02 4.95 -14.18
CA HIS A 98 5.51 4.84 -12.79
C HIS A 98 4.40 4.92 -11.72
N ASN A 99 3.29 5.60 -12.00
CA ASN A 99 2.13 5.70 -11.11
C ASN A 99 1.19 4.47 -11.17
N TYR A 100 1.56 3.43 -11.93
CA TYR A 100 0.83 2.18 -12.09
C TYR A 100 -0.61 2.31 -12.65
N GLY A 101 -0.98 3.47 -13.19
CA GLY A 101 -2.24 3.65 -13.91
C GLY A 101 -2.19 2.96 -15.28
N LEU A 102 -3.23 2.22 -15.67
CA LEU A 102 -3.29 1.65 -17.01
C LEU A 102 -3.79 2.71 -18.01
N VAL A 103 -2.95 3.08 -18.97
CA VAL A 103 -3.26 4.07 -20.01
C VAL A 103 -3.37 3.40 -21.38
N LEU A 104 -4.51 3.57 -22.06
CA LEU A 104 -4.77 2.95 -23.36
C LEU A 104 -4.85 4.00 -24.46
N TYR A 105 -3.96 3.91 -25.44
CA TYR A 105 -3.94 4.72 -26.66
C TYR A 105 -4.55 3.95 -27.82
N GLU A 106 -4.96 4.69 -28.85
CA GLU A 106 -5.51 4.08 -30.07
C GLU A 106 -4.50 3.17 -30.76
N ASN A 107 -3.23 3.59 -30.81
CA ASN A 107 -2.09 2.84 -31.32
C ASN A 107 -0.79 3.51 -30.83
N LYS A 108 0.36 2.89 -31.12
CA LYS A 108 1.67 3.42 -30.72
C LYS A 108 1.97 4.81 -31.31
N LEU A 109 1.57 5.06 -32.57
CA LEU A 109 1.77 6.36 -33.21
C LEU A 109 1.03 7.50 -32.49
N ALA A 110 -0.18 7.24 -31.98
CA ALA A 110 -0.93 8.22 -31.19
C ALA A 110 -0.20 8.56 -29.88
N TYR A 111 0.38 7.55 -29.22
CA TYR A 111 1.21 7.74 -28.04
C TYR A 111 2.47 8.56 -28.34
N ASP A 112 3.23 8.18 -29.38
CA ASP A 112 4.47 8.86 -29.76
C ASP A 112 4.26 10.34 -30.16
N ARG A 113 3.05 10.67 -30.65
CA ARG A 113 2.63 12.04 -30.98
C ARG A 113 2.06 12.83 -29.80
N GLY A 114 2.00 12.24 -28.60
CA GLY A 114 1.44 12.87 -27.41
C GLY A 114 -0.07 13.15 -27.53
N LEU A 115 -0.81 12.34 -28.30
CA LEU A 115 -2.27 12.48 -28.39
C LEU A 115 -2.93 12.02 -27.09
N GLN A 116 -4.14 12.52 -26.83
CA GLN A 116 -4.89 12.15 -25.64
C GLN A 116 -5.20 10.64 -25.60
N PRO A 117 -5.00 9.98 -24.45
CA PRO A 117 -5.34 8.58 -24.30
C PRO A 117 -6.85 8.36 -24.42
N ARG A 118 -7.25 7.16 -24.84
CA ARG A 118 -8.66 6.76 -24.90
C ARG A 118 -9.21 6.43 -23.52
N ILE A 119 -8.38 5.80 -22.68
CA ILE A 119 -8.73 5.37 -21.33
C ILE A 119 -7.53 5.60 -20.42
N VAL A 120 -7.80 6.15 -19.24
CA VAL A 120 -6.90 6.19 -18.09
C VAL A 120 -7.62 5.47 -16.96
N LEU A 121 -7.01 4.41 -16.43
CA LEU A 121 -7.63 3.53 -15.45
C LEU A 121 -6.75 3.47 -14.19
N ASN A 122 -7.36 3.75 -13.04
CA ASN A 122 -6.85 3.35 -11.73
C ASN A 122 -7.49 2.01 -11.35
N SER A 123 -6.66 1.02 -11.03
CA SER A 123 -7.09 -0.36 -10.78
C SER A 123 -7.28 -0.70 -9.28
N ALA A 124 -7.45 0.29 -8.41
CA ALA A 124 -7.77 0.02 -7.00
C ALA A 124 -9.09 -0.76 -6.87
N GLY A 125 -9.11 -1.78 -6.01
CA GLY A 125 -10.27 -2.65 -5.77
C GLY A 125 -10.57 -3.66 -6.88
N TYR A 126 -9.82 -3.67 -7.99
CA TYR A 126 -10.06 -4.61 -9.08
C TYR A 126 -9.47 -6.00 -8.77
N LYS A 127 -10.11 -7.04 -9.32
CA LYS A 127 -9.60 -8.41 -9.37
C LYS A 127 -9.38 -8.81 -10.82
N ILE A 128 -8.32 -9.58 -11.06
CA ILE A 128 -7.92 -10.04 -12.39
C ILE A 128 -8.40 -11.46 -12.56
N LEU A 129 -9.10 -11.71 -13.67
CA LEU A 129 -9.62 -13.02 -14.03
C LEU A 129 -9.04 -13.42 -15.38
N THR A 130 -8.65 -14.67 -15.51
CA THR A 130 -8.00 -15.19 -16.72
C THR A 130 -8.88 -16.18 -17.49
N SER A 131 -10.13 -16.37 -17.05
CA SER A 131 -11.13 -17.14 -17.78
C SER A 131 -12.49 -16.45 -17.76
N LEU A 132 -13.27 -16.68 -18.83
CA LEU A 132 -14.66 -16.22 -18.88
C LEU A 132 -15.53 -16.96 -17.86
N ASP A 133 -15.26 -18.23 -17.58
CA ASP A 133 -16.06 -19.02 -16.64
C ASP A 133 -15.98 -18.45 -15.22
N GLN A 134 -14.77 -18.09 -14.76
CA GLN A 134 -14.56 -17.41 -13.48
C GLN A 134 -15.31 -16.07 -13.41
N TYR A 135 -15.29 -15.31 -14.51
CA TYR A 135 -16.02 -14.05 -14.61
C TYR A 135 -17.53 -14.26 -14.54
N LEU A 136 -18.07 -15.26 -15.25
CA LEU A 136 -19.48 -15.57 -15.24
C LEU A 136 -19.96 -16.03 -13.86
N GLU A 137 -19.17 -16.84 -13.16
CA GLU A 137 -19.47 -17.28 -11.78
C GLU A 137 -19.64 -16.08 -10.84
N LEU A 138 -18.72 -15.11 -10.90
CA LEU A 138 -18.77 -13.89 -10.09
C LEU A 138 -19.96 -12.98 -10.45
N VAL A 139 -20.29 -12.85 -11.74
CA VAL A 139 -21.40 -11.99 -12.17
C VAL A 139 -22.75 -12.64 -11.93
N ASN A 140 -22.84 -13.97 -12.00
CA ASN A 140 -24.09 -14.70 -11.77
C ASN A 140 -24.62 -14.58 -10.34
N SER A 141 -23.74 -14.35 -9.36
CA SER A 141 -24.13 -14.06 -7.98
C SER A 141 -24.57 -12.61 -7.75
N SER A 142 -24.44 -11.73 -8.74
CA SER A 142 -24.65 -10.29 -8.57
C SER A 142 -26.12 -9.86 -8.50
N LEU A 143 -27.06 -10.60 -9.10
CA LEU A 143 -28.50 -10.28 -9.08
C LEU A 143 -29.33 -11.46 -8.53
N PRO A 144 -30.31 -11.22 -7.63
CA PRO A 144 -31.17 -12.28 -7.12
C PRO A 144 -32.09 -12.86 -8.22
N GLY A 145 -32.27 -14.18 -8.23
CA GLY A 145 -33.19 -14.89 -9.14
C GLY A 145 -32.58 -15.36 -10.48
N THR A 146 -31.28 -15.22 -10.69
CA THR A 146 -30.54 -15.82 -11.83
C THR A 146 -30.08 -17.24 -11.52
N ALA A 147 -31.02 -18.16 -11.26
CA ALA A 147 -30.67 -19.58 -11.36
C ALA A 147 -30.27 -19.88 -12.82
N PRO A 148 -29.21 -20.66 -13.07
CA PRO A 148 -28.74 -20.94 -14.42
C PRO A 148 -29.76 -21.86 -15.10
N LYS A 149 -30.77 -21.29 -15.76
CA LYS A 149 -31.52 -22.02 -16.79
C LYS A 149 -30.57 -22.16 -17.97
N SER A 150 -30.06 -23.37 -18.13
CA SER A 150 -29.16 -23.85 -19.19
C SER A 150 -29.37 -23.11 -20.52
N GLY A 151 -28.45 -22.19 -20.80
CA GLY A 151 -28.48 -21.34 -21.98
C GLY A 151 -27.15 -20.60 -22.11
N ASN A 152 -26.07 -21.35 -22.31
CA ASN A 152 -24.68 -20.88 -22.47
C ASN A 152 -24.47 -20.11 -23.79
N ALA A 153 -25.16 -19.00 -24.02
CA ALA A 153 -24.65 -18.00 -24.96
C ALA A 153 -23.60 -17.15 -24.22
N PRO A 154 -22.37 -16.95 -24.71
CA PRO A 154 -21.37 -16.20 -23.95
C PRO A 154 -21.73 -14.71 -23.85
N ILE A 155 -21.64 -14.11 -22.64
CA ILE A 155 -21.80 -12.66 -22.42
C ILE A 155 -20.83 -11.86 -23.30
N LEU A 156 -19.65 -12.44 -23.52
CA LEU A 156 -18.57 -11.88 -24.29
C LEU A 156 -17.89 -13.00 -25.09
N LYS A 157 -17.78 -12.84 -26.40
CA LYS A 157 -16.99 -13.73 -27.25
C LYS A 157 -15.59 -13.14 -27.42
N CYS A 158 -14.60 -13.77 -26.79
CA CYS A 158 -13.19 -13.39 -26.92
C CYS A 158 -12.64 -13.81 -28.29
N PRO A 159 -11.77 -12.99 -28.94
CA PRO A 159 -11.14 -13.36 -30.21
C PRO A 159 -10.08 -14.44 -30.04
N THR A 160 -9.54 -14.59 -28.82
CA THR A 160 -8.48 -15.54 -28.46
C THR A 160 -8.87 -16.36 -27.24
N GLN A 161 -8.11 -17.41 -26.94
CA GLN A 161 -8.30 -18.28 -25.77
C GLN A 161 -7.74 -17.69 -24.48
N PHE A 162 -7.09 -16.52 -24.54
CA PHE A 162 -6.32 -15.94 -23.44
C PHE A 162 -6.92 -14.59 -22.99
N PRO A 163 -8.07 -14.59 -22.29
CA PRO A 163 -8.69 -13.37 -21.80
C PRO A 163 -8.00 -12.83 -20.55
N LEU A 164 -8.06 -11.52 -20.36
CA LEU A 164 -7.70 -10.84 -19.12
C LEU A 164 -8.84 -9.89 -18.77
N ILE A 165 -9.52 -10.13 -17.65
CA ILE A 165 -10.72 -9.38 -17.27
C ILE A 165 -10.43 -8.68 -15.94
N LEU A 166 -10.61 -7.37 -15.91
CA LEU A 166 -10.57 -6.57 -14.70
C LEU A 166 -12.00 -6.42 -14.18
N TRP A 167 -12.29 -7.08 -13.06
CA TRP A 167 -13.58 -7.03 -12.38
C TRP A 167 -13.50 -6.13 -11.15
N HIS A 168 -14.51 -5.30 -10.90
CA HIS A 168 -14.64 -4.49 -9.69
C HIS A 168 -16.05 -4.70 -9.12
N PRO A 169 -16.25 -4.76 -7.80
CA PRO A 169 -17.58 -5.00 -7.22
C PRO A 169 -18.59 -3.90 -7.57
N TYR A 170 -18.12 -2.67 -7.79
CA TYR A 170 -18.99 -1.49 -7.95
C TYR A 170 -18.80 -0.73 -9.28
N ALA A 171 -17.64 -0.86 -9.92
CA ALA A 171 -17.23 -0.03 -11.05
C ALA A 171 -17.29 -0.83 -12.34
N ARG A 172 -17.15 -0.18 -13.49
CA ARG A 172 -17.16 -0.87 -14.78
C ARG A 172 -16.07 -1.92 -14.87
N HIS A 173 -16.35 -2.98 -15.61
CA HIS A 173 -15.36 -4.00 -15.91
C HIS A 173 -14.62 -3.69 -17.20
N TYR A 174 -13.39 -4.19 -17.31
CA TYR A 174 -12.59 -4.10 -18.53
C TYR A 174 -12.25 -5.50 -19.04
N TYR A 175 -12.35 -5.69 -20.35
CA TYR A 175 -12.11 -6.97 -20.99
C TYR A 175 -11.00 -6.84 -22.02
N PHE A 176 -9.96 -7.63 -21.83
CA PHE A 176 -8.79 -7.71 -22.69
C PHE A 176 -8.59 -9.14 -23.19
N CYS A 177 -7.85 -9.26 -24.29
CA CYS A 177 -7.38 -10.52 -24.86
C CYS A 177 -5.98 -10.34 -25.44
N VAL A 178 -5.18 -11.41 -25.36
CA VAL A 178 -3.82 -11.49 -25.91
C VAL A 178 -3.67 -12.73 -26.81
N MET A 179 -2.59 -12.82 -27.58
CA MET A 179 -2.45 -13.88 -28.59
C MET A 179 -1.91 -15.18 -28.01
N THR A 180 -1.11 -15.12 -26.95
CA THR A 180 -0.44 -16.30 -26.38
C THR A 180 -0.61 -16.41 -24.86
N GLY A 181 -0.43 -17.62 -24.32
CA GLY A 181 -0.44 -17.84 -22.86
C GLY A 181 0.70 -17.09 -22.15
N LYS A 182 1.90 -17.01 -22.77
CA LYS A 182 3.03 -16.24 -22.22
C LYS A 182 2.69 -14.76 -22.08
N GLU A 183 2.03 -14.17 -23.08
CA GLU A 183 1.55 -12.79 -23.00
C GLU A 183 0.48 -12.62 -21.91
N GLN A 184 -0.38 -13.63 -21.74
CA GLN A 184 -1.42 -13.61 -20.71
C GLN A 184 -0.81 -13.57 -19.32
N ASP A 185 0.19 -14.40 -19.06
CA ASP A 185 0.87 -14.45 -17.77
C ASP A 185 1.69 -13.18 -17.51
N LYS A 186 2.36 -12.65 -18.54
CA LYS A 186 3.05 -11.35 -18.45
C LYS A 186 2.08 -10.21 -18.09
N TRP A 187 0.99 -10.05 -18.82
CA TRP A 187 0.03 -8.98 -18.56
C TRP A 187 -0.80 -9.21 -17.29
N ARG A 188 -1.01 -10.46 -16.89
CA ARG A 188 -1.58 -10.81 -15.58
C ARG A 188 -0.70 -10.26 -14.45
N ALA A 189 0.60 -10.55 -14.47
CA ALA A 189 1.54 -10.05 -13.47
C ALA A 189 1.57 -8.51 -13.45
N VAL A 190 1.59 -7.87 -14.62
CA VAL A 190 1.51 -6.40 -14.73
C VAL A 190 0.24 -5.85 -14.10
N PHE A 191 -0.93 -6.43 -14.40
CA PHE A 191 -2.18 -5.97 -13.81
C PHE A 191 -2.23 -6.24 -12.30
N GLN A 192 -1.67 -7.34 -11.82
CA GLN A 192 -1.58 -7.64 -10.38
C GLN A 192 -0.75 -6.56 -9.68
N ASP A 193 0.37 -6.15 -10.28
CA ASP A 193 1.18 -5.04 -9.79
C ASP A 193 0.44 -3.70 -9.80
N CYS A 194 -0.31 -3.41 -10.87
CA CYS A 194 -1.13 -2.20 -10.95
C CYS A 194 -2.19 -2.18 -9.84
N VAL A 195 -2.91 -3.29 -9.64
CA VAL A 195 -3.90 -3.43 -8.57
C VAL A 195 -3.24 -3.25 -7.21
N ARG A 196 -2.13 -3.95 -6.93
CA ARG A 196 -1.42 -3.86 -5.65
C ARG A 196 -0.94 -2.45 -5.35
N HIS A 197 -0.38 -1.76 -6.35
CA HIS A 197 0.10 -0.40 -6.19
C HIS A 197 -1.07 0.58 -5.95
N CYS A 198 -2.13 0.51 -6.78
CA CYS A 198 -3.29 1.37 -6.60
C CYS A 198 -4.06 1.09 -5.29
N ASN A 199 -4.06 -0.16 -4.80
CA ASN A 199 -4.67 -0.52 -3.52
C ASN A 199 -3.95 0.15 -2.34
N ASN A 200 -2.64 0.37 -2.45
CA ASN A 200 -1.81 1.04 -1.45
C ASN A 200 -1.87 2.58 -1.63
N GLY A 201 -3.07 3.13 -1.74
CA GLY A 201 -3.31 4.54 -2.05
C GLY A 201 -3.26 5.48 -0.84
N ILE A 202 -3.33 4.95 0.38
CA ILE A 202 -3.22 5.71 1.63
C ILE A 202 -1.74 5.66 2.08
N PRO A 203 -1.06 6.81 2.25
CA PRO A 203 0.36 6.83 2.63
C PRO A 203 0.61 6.26 4.04
N GLU A 204 1.51 5.28 4.15
CA GLU A 204 1.88 4.70 5.46
C GLU A 204 2.75 5.63 6.31
N ASP A 205 3.44 6.58 5.68
CA ASP A 205 4.27 7.58 6.35
C ASP A 205 3.45 8.74 6.93
N SER A 206 2.17 8.85 6.55
CA SER A 206 1.26 9.83 7.14
C SER A 206 0.97 9.44 8.60
N LYS A 207 1.46 10.26 9.55
CA LYS A 207 1.30 9.98 10.98
C LYS A 207 -0.05 10.38 11.57
N VAL A 208 -0.83 11.22 10.89
CA VAL A 208 -2.09 11.78 11.42
C VAL A 208 -3.28 11.46 10.52
N GLU A 209 -3.28 11.96 9.28
CA GLU A 209 -4.44 11.84 8.36
C GLU A 209 -4.81 10.39 8.06
N ALA A 210 -3.84 9.57 7.66
CA ALA A 210 -4.05 8.15 7.34
C ALA A 210 -4.56 7.31 8.54
N PRO A 211 -3.96 7.36 9.75
CA PRO A 211 -4.53 6.72 10.94
C PRO A 211 -5.94 7.22 11.25
N ALA A 212 -6.16 8.54 11.28
CA ALA A 212 -7.47 9.11 11.53
C ALA A 212 -8.53 8.62 10.53
N PHE A 213 -8.18 8.57 9.24
CA PHE A 213 -9.05 8.08 8.18
C PHE A 213 -9.39 6.60 8.34
N THR A 214 -8.37 5.75 8.48
CA THR A 214 -8.56 4.29 8.57
C THR A 214 -9.29 3.88 9.85
N ASP A 215 -9.00 4.53 10.98
CA ASP A 215 -9.75 4.33 12.22
C ASP A 215 -11.19 4.85 12.11
N ALA A 216 -11.44 6.00 11.48
CA ALA A 216 -12.80 6.50 11.27
C ALA A 216 -13.64 5.55 10.39
N VAL A 217 -13.07 4.99 9.32
CA VAL A 217 -13.73 3.97 8.50
C VAL A 217 -14.05 2.74 9.35
N ARG A 218 -13.10 2.28 10.16
CA ARG A 218 -13.27 1.13 11.05
C ARG A 218 -14.38 1.38 12.07
N MET A 219 -14.36 2.52 12.76
CA MET A 219 -15.37 2.93 13.75
C MET A 219 -16.76 3.05 13.14
N TYR A 220 -16.86 3.67 11.95
CA TYR A 220 -18.10 3.74 11.19
C TYR A 220 -18.67 2.34 10.92
N ARG A 221 -17.86 1.41 10.39
CA ARG A 221 -18.31 0.05 10.09
C ARG A 221 -18.71 -0.71 11.36
N GLN A 222 -17.97 -0.55 12.46
CA GLN A 222 -18.36 -1.12 13.75
C GLN A 222 -19.71 -0.57 14.28
N SER A 223 -20.02 0.70 14.01
CA SER A 223 -21.34 1.27 14.34
C SER A 223 -22.49 0.57 13.61
N LYS A 224 -22.21 0.01 12.43
CA LYS A 224 -23.11 -0.82 11.61
C LYS A 224 -23.01 -2.31 11.89
N GLU A 225 -22.39 -2.70 13.01
CA GLU A 225 -22.16 -4.10 13.43
C GLU A 225 -21.27 -4.91 12.48
N GLN A 226 -20.50 -4.23 11.62
CA GLN A 226 -19.53 -4.83 10.71
C GLN A 226 -18.14 -4.78 11.33
N TYR A 227 -17.70 -5.92 11.86
CA TYR A 227 -16.38 -6.11 12.45
C TYR A 227 -15.47 -6.89 11.48
N GLY A 228 -14.16 -6.72 11.61
CA GLY A 228 -13.16 -7.50 10.88
C GLY A 228 -12.47 -6.73 9.76
N THR A 229 -11.56 -7.42 9.06
CA THR A 229 -10.85 -6.87 7.92
C THR A 229 -11.81 -6.62 6.75
N TRP A 230 -11.55 -5.57 5.98
CA TRP A 230 -12.39 -5.17 4.85
C TRP A 230 -11.60 -5.16 3.56
N ASP A 231 -11.97 -6.02 2.62
CA ASP A 231 -11.30 -6.14 1.31
C ASP A 231 -11.34 -4.82 0.51
N MET A 232 -12.33 -3.97 0.75
CA MET A 232 -12.51 -2.70 0.04
C MET A 232 -11.90 -1.50 0.78
N LEU A 233 -11.12 -1.72 1.85
CA LEU A 233 -10.18 -0.75 2.41
C LEU A 233 -8.93 -0.67 1.52
N CYS A 234 -9.12 -0.34 0.25
CA CYS A 234 -8.07 -0.24 -0.75
C CYS A 234 -8.35 0.91 -1.72
N GLY A 235 -7.28 1.53 -2.20
CA GLY A 235 -7.35 2.79 -2.96
C GLY A 235 -6.95 3.98 -2.10
N ASN A 236 -7.16 5.18 -2.65
CA ASN A 236 -7.09 6.41 -1.87
C ASN A 236 -8.37 6.61 -1.03
N GLU A 237 -8.37 7.63 -0.19
CA GLU A 237 -9.42 7.95 0.76
C GLU A 237 -10.79 8.08 0.09
N VAL A 238 -10.85 8.79 -1.05
CA VAL A 238 -12.09 8.98 -1.82
C VAL A 238 -12.60 7.66 -2.41
N GLN A 239 -11.71 6.79 -2.90
CA GLN A 239 -12.08 5.46 -3.40
C GLN A 239 -12.62 4.57 -2.28
N VAL A 240 -11.99 4.58 -1.11
CA VAL A 240 -12.43 3.84 0.08
C VAL A 240 -13.80 4.34 0.54
N LEU A 241 -14.03 5.65 0.61
CA LEU A 241 -15.34 6.21 0.95
C LEU A 241 -16.39 5.89 -0.11
N SER A 242 -16.02 5.86 -1.40
CA SER A 242 -16.90 5.42 -2.47
C SER A 242 -17.30 3.96 -2.31
N ASN A 243 -16.37 3.10 -1.88
CA ASN A 243 -16.67 1.70 -1.57
C ASN A 243 -17.62 1.59 -0.37
N LEU A 244 -17.43 2.42 0.67
CA LEU A 244 -18.25 2.44 1.88
C LEU A 244 -19.69 2.82 1.56
N VAL A 245 -19.86 3.90 0.78
CA VAL A 245 -21.18 4.35 0.29
C VAL A 245 -21.83 3.27 -0.57
N MET A 246 -21.08 2.61 -1.45
CA MET A 246 -21.63 1.57 -2.32
C MET A 246 -21.98 0.29 -1.57
N GLU A 247 -21.26 -0.07 -0.51
CA GLU A 247 -21.59 -1.22 0.36
C GLU A 247 -23.00 -1.10 0.96
N GLU A 248 -23.41 0.12 1.34
CA GLU A 248 -24.76 0.39 1.85
C GLU A 248 -25.82 0.56 0.76
N LEU A 249 -25.48 1.23 -0.35
CA LEU A 249 -26.45 1.56 -1.39
C LEU A 249 -26.80 0.37 -2.28
N VAL A 250 -25.82 -0.48 -2.61
CA VAL A 250 -25.98 -1.54 -3.60
C VAL A 250 -27.11 -2.52 -3.25
N PRO A 251 -27.24 -3.05 -2.01
CA PRO A 251 -28.33 -3.96 -1.67
C PRO A 251 -29.73 -3.39 -1.93
N GLU A 252 -29.95 -2.13 -1.59
CA GLU A 252 -31.23 -1.46 -1.81
C GLU A 252 -31.45 -1.17 -3.30
N LEU A 253 -30.43 -0.70 -4.01
CA LEU A 253 -30.49 -0.45 -5.45
C LEU A 253 -30.79 -1.75 -6.21
N LYS A 254 -30.20 -2.88 -5.82
CA LYS A 254 -30.51 -4.21 -6.40
C LYS A 254 -31.97 -4.58 -6.21
N THR A 255 -32.52 -4.33 -5.02
CA THR A 255 -33.93 -4.63 -4.71
C THR A 255 -34.89 -3.75 -5.50
N MET A 256 -34.56 -2.47 -5.65
CA MET A 256 -35.41 -1.49 -6.34
C MET A 256 -35.34 -1.60 -7.87
N ILE A 257 -34.14 -1.78 -8.41
CA ILE A 257 -33.85 -1.71 -9.86
C ILE A 257 -33.84 -3.10 -10.47
N GLY A 258 -33.33 -4.11 -9.76
CA GLY A 258 -33.18 -5.48 -10.27
C GLY A 258 -34.45 -6.05 -10.92
N PRO A 259 -35.65 -5.90 -10.32
CA PRO A 259 -36.92 -6.32 -10.93
C PRO A 259 -37.34 -5.50 -12.16
N LYS A 260 -36.88 -4.24 -12.28
CA LYS A 260 -37.19 -3.33 -13.40
C LYS A 260 -36.32 -3.57 -14.64
N LEU A 261 -35.19 -4.24 -14.49
CA LEU A 261 -34.28 -4.57 -15.59
C LEU A 261 -34.92 -5.59 -16.55
N LYS A 262 -35.09 -5.21 -17.82
CA LYS A 262 -35.66 -6.06 -18.87
C LYS A 262 -34.55 -6.77 -19.65
N GLY A 263 -34.88 -7.94 -20.20
CA GLY A 263 -33.98 -8.72 -21.08
C GLY A 263 -33.60 -10.08 -20.49
N LYS A 264 -32.76 -10.81 -21.22
CA LYS A 264 -32.17 -12.08 -20.75
C LYS A 264 -31.28 -11.84 -19.53
N ALA A 265 -31.00 -12.87 -18.75
CA ALA A 265 -30.19 -12.78 -17.51
C ALA A 265 -28.88 -11.97 -17.71
N GLN A 266 -28.18 -12.24 -18.81
CA GLN A 266 -26.92 -11.59 -19.17
C GLN A 266 -27.07 -10.11 -19.52
N GLU A 267 -28.15 -9.75 -20.20
CA GLU A 267 -28.43 -8.35 -20.54
C GLU A 267 -28.80 -7.56 -19.29
N ARG A 268 -29.54 -8.18 -18.36
CA ARG A 268 -29.83 -7.62 -17.03
C ARG A 268 -28.55 -7.44 -16.21
N GLN A 269 -27.65 -8.41 -16.23
CA GLN A 269 -26.33 -8.29 -15.56
C GLN A 269 -25.49 -7.16 -16.16
N ARG A 270 -25.39 -7.06 -17.49
CA ARG A 270 -24.67 -5.96 -18.15
C ARG A 270 -25.27 -4.60 -17.78
N LEU A 271 -26.59 -4.46 -17.85
CA LEU A 271 -27.29 -3.24 -17.44
C LEU A 271 -27.01 -2.90 -15.97
N TRP A 272 -27.01 -3.90 -15.09
CA TRP A 272 -26.67 -3.71 -13.68
C TRP A 272 -25.24 -3.18 -13.48
N ILE A 273 -24.26 -3.75 -14.18
CA ILE A 273 -22.86 -3.28 -14.10
C ILE A 273 -22.74 -1.82 -14.54
N GLN A 274 -23.40 -1.44 -15.65
CA GLN A 274 -23.41 -0.05 -16.14
C GLN A 274 -24.07 0.92 -15.14
N ILE A 275 -25.18 0.50 -14.53
CA ILE A 275 -25.87 1.31 -13.51
C ILE A 275 -24.99 1.44 -12.26
N SER A 276 -24.37 0.36 -11.79
CA SER A 276 -23.46 0.38 -10.64
C SER A 276 -22.28 1.33 -10.88
N ASP A 277 -21.64 1.25 -12.05
CA ASP A 277 -20.54 2.15 -12.43
C ASP A 277 -20.97 3.62 -12.48
N ALA A 278 -22.14 3.90 -13.05
CA ALA A 278 -22.66 5.26 -13.10
C ALA A 278 -22.93 5.81 -11.69
N VAL A 279 -23.49 5.00 -10.79
CA VAL A 279 -23.71 5.38 -9.39
C VAL A 279 -22.38 5.58 -8.66
N TYR A 280 -21.39 4.69 -8.86
CA TYR A 280 -20.06 4.82 -8.28
C TYR A 280 -19.41 6.16 -8.66
N ARG A 281 -19.42 6.51 -9.95
CA ARG A 281 -18.85 7.78 -10.45
C ARG A 281 -19.59 9.01 -9.92
N LEU A 282 -20.92 8.96 -9.87
CA LEU A 282 -21.72 10.05 -9.32
C LEU A 282 -21.47 10.27 -7.83
N ALA A 283 -21.34 9.20 -7.06
CA ALA A 283 -21.00 9.27 -5.64
C ALA A 283 -19.59 9.83 -5.45
N TYR A 284 -18.62 9.41 -6.28
CA TYR A 284 -17.21 9.83 -6.17
C TYR A 284 -17.02 11.34 -6.12
N ASP A 285 -17.64 12.09 -7.05
CA ASP A 285 -17.48 13.55 -7.10
C ASP A 285 -18.06 14.25 -5.86
N GLN A 286 -19.21 13.79 -5.38
CA GLN A 286 -19.83 14.29 -4.14
C GLN A 286 -18.93 13.96 -2.94
N ILE A 287 -18.48 12.72 -2.82
CA ILE A 287 -17.63 12.23 -1.73
C ILE A 287 -16.35 13.05 -1.67
N LYS A 288 -15.69 13.28 -2.81
CA LYS A 288 -14.48 14.07 -2.89
C LYS A 288 -14.69 15.47 -2.34
N ALA A 289 -15.70 16.19 -2.80
CA ALA A 289 -15.97 17.55 -2.35
C ALA A 289 -16.25 17.64 -0.83
N HIS A 290 -17.01 16.68 -0.28
CA HIS A 290 -17.30 16.64 1.15
C HIS A 290 -16.07 16.26 1.99
N TYR A 291 -15.29 15.29 1.54
CA TYR A 291 -14.08 14.85 2.24
C TYR A 291 -13.02 15.95 2.24
N ASP A 292 -12.74 16.57 1.09
CA ASP A 292 -11.79 17.67 0.96
C ASP A 292 -12.15 18.84 1.91
N ALA A 293 -13.45 19.14 2.06
CA ALA A 293 -13.92 20.17 2.98
C ALA A 293 -13.66 19.84 4.46
N VAL A 294 -13.87 18.58 4.86
CA VAL A 294 -13.62 18.12 6.24
C VAL A 294 -12.12 18.04 6.55
N VAL A 295 -11.31 17.54 5.63
CA VAL A 295 -9.84 17.56 5.77
C VAL A 295 -9.35 18.99 5.94
N THR A 296 -9.82 19.92 5.11
CA THR A 296 -9.46 21.34 5.21
C THR A 296 -9.86 21.92 6.58
N LYS A 297 -11.03 21.56 7.09
CA LYS A 297 -11.48 21.99 8.43
C LYS A 297 -10.55 21.47 9.53
N CYS A 298 -10.16 20.19 9.49
CA CYS A 298 -9.24 19.60 10.48
C CYS A 298 -7.84 20.25 10.42
N GLU A 299 -7.30 20.46 9.22
CA GLU A 299 -5.98 21.10 9.06
C GLU A 299 -5.97 22.56 9.55
N LEU A 300 -7.09 23.29 9.45
CA LEU A 300 -7.21 24.64 10.01
C LEU A 300 -7.16 24.64 11.55
N GLU A 301 -7.73 23.62 12.21
CA GLU A 301 -7.73 23.49 13.67
C GLU A 301 -6.44 22.88 14.23
N ARG A 302 -5.67 22.19 13.38
CA ARG A 302 -4.44 21.47 13.76
C ARG A 302 -3.45 22.30 14.57
N PRO A 303 -3.07 23.55 14.21
CA PRO A 303 -2.08 24.30 14.99
C PRO A 303 -2.55 24.59 16.43
N ARG A 304 -3.85 24.85 16.61
CA ARG A 304 -4.45 25.07 17.93
C ARG A 304 -4.39 23.78 18.75
N MET A 305 -4.78 22.66 18.16
CA MET A 305 -4.74 21.34 18.80
C MET A 305 -3.30 20.94 19.18
N GLU A 306 -2.33 21.10 18.27
CA GLU A 306 -0.92 20.83 18.55
C GLU A 306 -0.38 21.68 19.70
N SER A 307 -0.76 22.96 19.77
CA SER A 307 -0.39 23.83 20.89
C SER A 307 -0.92 23.29 22.21
N THR A 308 -2.21 22.94 22.29
CA THR A 308 -2.82 22.36 23.50
C THR A 308 -2.15 21.04 23.88
N ILE A 309 -1.93 20.14 22.92
CA ILE A 309 -1.28 18.84 23.16
C ILE A 309 0.13 19.02 23.74
N ARG A 310 0.92 19.96 23.18
CA ARG A 310 2.30 20.20 23.66
C ARG A 310 2.34 20.86 25.02
N THR A 311 1.39 21.74 25.34
CA THR A 311 1.31 22.39 26.65
C THR A 311 0.81 21.45 27.74
N ASP A 312 -0.20 20.64 27.44
CA ASP A 312 -0.92 19.82 28.42
C ASP A 312 -0.66 18.31 28.29
N MET A 313 0.48 17.92 27.69
CA MET A 313 0.81 16.52 27.37
C MET A 313 0.64 15.58 28.57
N ASP A 314 1.23 15.93 29.71
CA ASP A 314 1.20 15.09 30.91
C ASP A 314 -0.20 15.00 31.52
N GLN A 315 -0.97 16.08 31.47
CA GLN A 315 -2.35 16.14 31.94
C GLN A 315 -3.27 15.28 31.07
N ILE A 316 -3.12 15.35 29.74
CA ILE A 316 -3.85 14.50 28.79
C ILE A 316 -3.50 13.03 29.03
N ILE A 317 -2.21 12.68 29.16
CA ILE A 317 -1.77 11.31 29.46
C ILE A 317 -2.37 10.82 30.79
N THR A 318 -2.33 11.66 31.84
CA THR A 318 -2.87 11.32 33.16
C THR A 318 -4.38 11.11 33.11
N SER A 319 -5.11 11.97 32.40
CA SER A 319 -6.56 11.84 32.20
C SER A 319 -6.90 10.57 31.42
N LYS A 320 -6.16 10.29 30.34
CA LYS A 320 -6.33 9.07 29.53
C LYS A 320 -6.05 7.81 30.35
N GLU A 321 -5.00 7.78 31.18
CA GLU A 321 -4.73 6.62 32.04
C GLU A 321 -5.79 6.47 33.16
N HIS A 322 -6.33 7.57 33.69
CA HIS A 322 -7.43 7.51 34.64
C HIS A 322 -8.67 6.83 34.02
N LEU A 323 -9.05 7.28 32.83
CA LEU A 323 -10.13 6.68 32.04
C LEU A 323 -9.84 5.20 31.75
N ALA A 324 -8.63 4.90 31.22
CA ALA A 324 -8.22 3.55 30.90
C ALA A 324 -8.28 2.62 32.11
N SER A 325 -7.88 3.09 33.31
CA SER A 325 -7.96 2.33 34.55
C SER A 325 -9.41 1.95 34.92
N LYS A 326 -10.37 2.88 34.77
CA LYS A 326 -11.79 2.63 35.03
C LYS A 326 -12.39 1.65 34.03
N ILE A 327 -12.10 1.82 32.74
CA ILE A 327 -12.54 0.89 31.69
C ILE A 327 -11.91 -0.49 31.90
N ARG A 328 -10.62 -0.55 32.22
CA ARG A 328 -9.87 -1.79 32.49
C ARG A 328 -10.48 -2.58 33.64
N ALA A 329 -10.83 -1.92 34.74
CA ALA A 329 -11.50 -2.57 35.87
C ALA A 329 -12.83 -3.27 35.46
N PHE A 330 -13.56 -2.70 34.51
CA PHE A 330 -14.83 -3.25 34.04
C PHE A 330 -14.67 -4.30 32.93
N VAL A 331 -13.77 -4.07 31.97
CA VAL A 331 -13.64 -4.85 30.73
C VAL A 331 -12.65 -6.00 30.85
N LEU A 332 -11.51 -5.80 31.51
CA LEU A 332 -10.40 -6.73 31.50
C LEU A 332 -10.77 -8.15 31.98
N PRO A 333 -11.54 -8.34 33.07
CA PRO A 333 -11.93 -9.68 33.50
C PRO A 333 -12.73 -10.45 32.43
N LYS A 334 -13.55 -9.75 31.65
CA LYS A 334 -14.35 -10.34 30.56
C LYS A 334 -13.48 -10.62 29.34
N ALA A 335 -12.59 -9.69 29.00
CA ALA A 335 -11.66 -9.81 27.89
C ALA A 335 -10.69 -10.97 28.11
N GLU A 336 -10.07 -11.11 29.28
CA GLU A 336 -9.12 -12.19 29.59
C GLU A 336 -9.76 -13.59 29.49
N ILE A 337 -11.00 -13.75 29.95
CA ILE A 337 -11.74 -15.01 29.78
C ILE A 337 -11.95 -15.30 28.29
N CYS A 338 -12.35 -14.29 27.52
CA CYS A 338 -12.56 -14.42 26.08
C CYS A 338 -11.26 -14.78 25.34
N VAL A 339 -10.16 -14.08 25.65
CA VAL A 339 -8.83 -14.34 25.07
C VAL A 339 -8.38 -15.75 25.37
N ARG A 340 -8.38 -16.17 26.64
CA ARG A 340 -7.93 -17.50 27.07
C ARG A 340 -8.73 -18.63 26.40
N ASN A 341 -10.04 -18.46 26.27
CA ASN A 341 -10.91 -19.54 25.78
C ASN A 341 -11.04 -19.58 24.26
N HIS A 342 -10.97 -18.42 23.59
CA HIS A 342 -11.35 -18.29 22.18
C HIS A 342 -10.26 -17.74 21.26
N VAL A 343 -9.19 -17.15 21.80
CA VAL A 343 -8.12 -16.55 21.00
C VAL A 343 -6.79 -17.28 21.20
N GLN A 344 -6.31 -17.35 22.45
CA GLN A 344 -5.01 -17.91 22.82
C GLN A 344 -4.74 -19.30 22.21
N PRO A 345 -5.68 -20.26 22.19
CA PRO A 345 -5.43 -21.60 21.62
C PRO A 345 -5.15 -21.58 20.12
N TYR A 346 -5.58 -20.54 19.41
CA TYR A 346 -5.45 -20.46 17.96
C TYR A 346 -4.27 -19.62 17.51
N ILE A 347 -3.75 -18.70 18.35
CA ILE A 347 -2.61 -17.81 18.00
C ILE A 347 -1.47 -18.58 17.30
N PRO A 348 -0.97 -19.73 17.81
CA PRO A 348 0.13 -20.44 17.15
C PRO A 348 -0.22 -20.93 15.74
N SER A 349 -1.46 -21.41 15.54
CA SER A 349 -1.93 -21.90 14.24
C SER A 349 -2.10 -20.77 13.23
N ILE A 350 -2.63 -19.61 13.65
CA ILE A 350 -2.77 -18.43 12.78
C ILE A 350 -1.37 -17.94 12.40
N LEU A 351 -0.49 -17.84 13.38
CA LEU A 351 0.88 -17.38 13.20
C LEU A 351 1.65 -18.28 12.22
N GLU A 352 1.57 -19.61 12.35
CA GLU A 352 2.24 -20.54 11.45
C GLU A 352 1.69 -20.42 10.00
N ALA A 353 0.37 -20.30 9.84
CA ALA A 353 -0.25 -20.10 8.53
C ALA A 353 0.21 -18.81 7.83
N LEU A 354 0.45 -17.74 8.59
CA LEU A 354 1.02 -16.49 8.09
C LEU A 354 2.53 -16.62 7.81
N MET A 355 3.27 -17.27 8.71
CA MET A 355 4.73 -17.34 8.66
C MET A 355 5.26 -18.11 7.45
N ILE A 356 4.64 -19.24 7.09
CA ILE A 356 5.12 -20.11 6.01
C ILE A 356 5.20 -19.35 4.67
N PRO A 357 4.10 -18.86 4.07
CA PRO A 357 4.14 -18.20 2.77
C PRO A 357 4.92 -16.90 2.81
N THR A 358 4.77 -16.12 3.89
CA THR A 358 5.48 -14.83 4.04
C THR A 358 6.99 -15.05 4.05
N SER A 359 7.48 -15.99 4.83
CA SER A 359 8.93 -16.21 4.94
C SER A 359 9.51 -16.84 3.66
N GLN A 360 8.74 -17.67 2.96
CA GLN A 360 9.11 -18.15 1.63
C GLN A 360 9.22 -17.02 0.61
N GLY A 361 8.28 -16.06 0.62
CA GLY A 361 8.33 -14.90 -0.29
C GLY A 361 9.52 -14.00 -0.01
N PHE A 362 9.84 -13.72 1.26
CA PHE A 362 11.05 -12.96 1.61
C PHE A 362 12.35 -13.72 1.33
N ALA A 363 12.36 -15.05 1.42
CA ALA A 363 13.50 -15.85 0.98
C ALA A 363 13.66 -15.78 -0.55
N GLU A 364 12.57 -15.85 -1.30
CA GLU A 364 12.59 -15.71 -2.76
C GLU A 364 13.10 -14.32 -3.19
N VAL A 365 12.69 -13.23 -2.51
CA VAL A 365 13.23 -11.88 -2.75
C VAL A 365 14.75 -11.86 -2.60
N ARG A 366 15.27 -12.48 -1.55
CA ARG A 366 16.71 -12.59 -1.29
C ARG A 366 17.44 -13.30 -2.43
N GLU A 367 16.88 -14.42 -2.90
CA GLU A 367 17.46 -15.23 -3.97
C GLU A 367 17.39 -14.52 -5.34
N VAL A 368 16.27 -13.85 -5.66
CA VAL A 368 16.14 -13.04 -6.89
C VAL A 368 17.17 -11.91 -6.87
N PHE A 369 17.31 -11.19 -5.76
CA PHE A 369 18.32 -10.14 -5.61
C PHE A 369 19.74 -10.70 -5.80
N PHE A 370 20.08 -11.79 -5.10
CA PHE A 370 21.39 -12.43 -5.22
C PHE A 370 21.71 -12.84 -6.66
N LYS A 371 20.75 -13.47 -7.34
CA LYS A 371 20.89 -13.90 -8.72
C LYS A 371 21.13 -12.72 -9.65
N GLU A 372 20.33 -11.67 -9.57
CA GLU A 372 20.42 -10.51 -10.46
C GLU A 372 21.73 -9.73 -10.29
N VAL A 373 22.21 -9.58 -9.05
CA VAL A 373 23.54 -8.98 -8.79
C VAL A 373 24.67 -9.87 -9.30
N THR A 374 24.54 -11.20 -9.14
CA THR A 374 25.54 -12.16 -9.63
C THR A 374 25.61 -12.18 -11.15
N ASP A 375 24.45 -12.20 -11.82
CA ASP A 375 24.35 -12.13 -13.27
C ASP A 375 24.94 -10.82 -13.81
N MET A 376 24.64 -9.69 -13.16
CA MET A 376 25.29 -8.41 -13.46
C MET A 376 26.82 -8.51 -13.31
N ASN A 377 27.32 -9.08 -12.21
CA ASN A 377 28.76 -9.21 -11.98
C ASN A 377 29.43 -10.06 -13.07
N MET A 378 28.80 -11.15 -13.50
CA MET A 378 29.28 -11.98 -14.61
C MET A 378 29.27 -11.22 -15.94
N ASN A 379 28.23 -10.44 -16.22
CA ASN A 379 28.15 -9.63 -17.43
C ASN A 379 29.22 -8.53 -17.48
N VAL A 380 29.50 -7.87 -16.35
CA VAL A 380 30.59 -6.88 -16.23
C VAL A 380 31.95 -7.51 -16.53
N ILE A 381 32.19 -8.76 -16.11
CA ILE A 381 33.42 -9.51 -16.43
C ILE A 381 33.51 -9.81 -17.94
N ASN A 382 32.39 -10.17 -18.57
CA ASN A 382 32.36 -10.63 -19.95
C ASN A 382 32.31 -9.51 -21.00
N GLU A 383 31.72 -8.34 -20.71
CA GLU A 383 31.36 -7.31 -21.69
C GLU A 383 32.05 -5.94 -21.49
N SER A 384 33.39 -5.92 -21.46
CA SER A 384 34.25 -4.70 -21.45
C SER A 384 34.49 -3.99 -20.11
N GLY A 385 33.95 -4.48 -18.98
CA GLY A 385 34.22 -3.93 -17.64
C GLY A 385 33.33 -2.73 -17.26
N MET A 386 33.90 -1.69 -16.62
CA MET A 386 33.14 -0.56 -16.03
C MET A 386 32.27 0.23 -17.01
N GLU A 387 32.53 0.18 -18.31
CA GLU A 387 31.80 0.96 -19.33
C GLU A 387 30.31 0.62 -19.42
N LYS A 388 29.91 -0.60 -19.08
CA LYS A 388 28.49 -1.04 -19.07
C LYS A 388 27.88 -1.09 -17.66
N LEU A 389 28.65 -0.78 -16.62
CA LEU A 389 28.19 -0.87 -15.24
C LEU A 389 27.00 0.05 -14.97
N GLY A 390 27.01 1.25 -15.55
CA GLY A 390 25.90 2.20 -15.45
C GLY A 390 24.58 1.62 -16.00
N GLU A 391 24.62 0.99 -17.17
CA GLU A 391 23.44 0.36 -17.80
C GLU A 391 22.90 -0.81 -16.96
N TYR A 392 23.79 -1.65 -16.41
CA TYR A 392 23.34 -2.76 -15.56
C TYR A 392 22.78 -2.26 -14.22
N MET A 393 23.38 -1.23 -13.62
CA MET A 393 22.88 -0.62 -12.38
C MET A 393 21.54 0.07 -12.60
N GLU A 394 21.34 0.71 -13.74
CA GLU A 394 20.04 1.28 -14.13
C GLU A 394 18.95 0.21 -14.23
N LYS A 395 19.25 -0.94 -14.86
CA LYS A 395 18.33 -2.10 -14.89
C LYS A 395 18.08 -2.68 -13.51
N LEU A 396 19.13 -2.86 -12.70
CA LEU A 396 19.03 -3.42 -11.35
C LEU A 396 18.24 -2.51 -10.41
N SER A 397 18.37 -1.18 -10.55
CA SER A 397 17.63 -0.21 -9.75
C SER A 397 16.11 -0.34 -9.90
N GLN A 398 15.63 -0.93 -11.01
CA GLN A 398 14.22 -1.15 -11.30
C GLN A 398 13.74 -2.55 -10.89
N LEU A 399 14.59 -3.40 -10.33
CA LEU A 399 14.28 -4.82 -10.05
C LEU A 399 13.03 -4.98 -9.19
N ALA A 400 12.88 -4.14 -8.15
CA ALA A 400 11.71 -4.15 -7.26
C ALA A 400 10.39 -3.87 -7.98
N PHE A 401 10.44 -3.21 -9.14
CA PHE A 401 9.27 -2.82 -9.92
C PHE A 401 9.12 -3.65 -11.20
N HIS A 402 9.97 -4.67 -11.39
CA HIS A 402 9.94 -5.51 -12.58
C HIS A 402 8.87 -6.61 -12.45
N PRO A 403 7.75 -6.53 -13.20
CA PRO A 403 6.55 -7.32 -12.93
C PRO A 403 6.76 -8.83 -13.06
N VAL A 404 7.67 -9.26 -13.93
CA VAL A 404 7.94 -10.70 -14.14
C VAL A 404 8.98 -11.26 -13.16
N LYS A 405 9.92 -10.43 -12.67
CA LYS A 405 11.03 -10.90 -11.82
C LYS A 405 10.59 -11.00 -10.37
N MET A 406 9.73 -10.07 -9.94
CA MET A 406 9.13 -10.09 -8.60
C MET A 406 7.99 -11.11 -8.47
N GLN A 407 7.43 -11.59 -9.58
CA GLN A 407 6.27 -12.48 -9.55
C GLN A 407 6.51 -13.76 -8.73
N SER A 408 7.67 -14.40 -8.85
CA SER A 408 7.96 -15.63 -8.07
C SER A 408 7.95 -15.38 -6.56
N CYS A 409 8.24 -14.14 -6.13
CA CYS A 409 8.19 -13.73 -4.74
C CYS A 409 6.73 -13.61 -4.27
N TYR A 410 5.90 -12.96 -5.07
CA TYR A 410 4.49 -12.72 -4.76
C TYR A 410 3.66 -14.01 -4.75
N GLU A 411 3.88 -14.91 -5.71
CA GLU A 411 3.15 -16.18 -5.82
C GLU A 411 3.29 -17.09 -4.58
N LYS A 412 4.33 -16.88 -3.74
CA LYS A 412 4.42 -17.60 -2.45
C LYS A 412 3.23 -17.28 -1.54
N MET A 413 2.69 -16.06 -1.62
CA MET A 413 1.52 -15.64 -0.83
C MET A 413 0.22 -16.32 -1.29
N ASP A 414 0.16 -16.93 -2.47
CA ASP A 414 -1.04 -17.64 -2.90
C ASP A 414 -1.38 -18.84 -2.01
N GLN A 415 -0.36 -19.41 -1.35
CA GLN A 415 -0.50 -20.50 -0.40
C GLN A 415 -1.14 -20.08 0.93
N LEU A 416 -1.24 -18.77 1.22
CA LEU A 416 -1.89 -18.29 2.44
C LEU A 416 -3.39 -18.61 2.40
N LYS A 417 -3.81 -19.53 3.26
CA LYS A 417 -5.20 -19.91 3.46
C LYS A 417 -5.59 -19.69 4.92
N LEU A 418 -6.61 -18.85 5.12
CA LEU A 418 -7.20 -18.59 6.43
C LEU A 418 -8.62 -19.16 6.57
N GLU A 419 -9.07 -19.99 5.61
CA GLU A 419 -10.45 -20.49 5.48
C GLU A 419 -11.00 -21.14 6.77
N GLY A 420 -10.18 -21.91 7.50
CA GLY A 420 -10.56 -22.51 8.79
C GLY A 420 -10.76 -21.50 9.93
N LEU A 421 -10.23 -20.28 9.78
CA LEU A 421 -10.32 -19.18 10.74
C LEU A 421 -11.41 -18.18 10.37
N GLN A 422 -11.80 -18.10 9.09
CA GLN A 422 -12.85 -17.17 8.61
C GLN A 422 -14.17 -17.36 9.35
N GLN A 423 -14.61 -18.61 9.55
CA GLN A 423 -15.85 -18.91 10.27
C GLN A 423 -15.79 -18.56 11.77
N ARG A 424 -14.59 -18.48 12.35
CA ARG A 424 -14.40 -18.29 13.80
C ARG A 424 -14.10 -16.83 14.16
N PHE A 425 -13.28 -16.17 13.36
CA PHE A 425 -12.80 -14.80 13.59
C PHE A 425 -13.47 -13.77 12.67
N ASP A 426 -14.42 -14.17 11.83
CA ASP A 426 -15.15 -13.29 10.90
C ASP A 426 -14.20 -12.54 9.93
N VAL A 427 -13.13 -13.23 9.52
CA VAL A 427 -12.16 -12.69 8.56
C VAL A 427 -12.74 -12.81 7.15
N SER A 428 -13.01 -11.68 6.51
CA SER A 428 -13.60 -11.62 5.15
C SER A 428 -12.75 -12.38 4.12
N SER A 429 -11.42 -12.18 4.16
CA SER A 429 -10.47 -12.77 3.22
C SER A 429 -9.04 -12.69 3.74
N ALA A 430 -8.16 -13.54 3.20
CA ALA A 430 -6.72 -13.41 3.38
C ALA A 430 -6.10 -12.33 2.46
N SER A 431 -6.88 -11.74 1.56
CA SER A 431 -6.45 -10.80 0.52
C SER A 431 -5.63 -9.62 1.07
N VAL A 432 -6.10 -8.99 2.14
CA VAL A 432 -5.44 -7.84 2.79
C VAL A 432 -4.03 -8.21 3.26
N PHE A 433 -3.87 -9.39 3.88
CA PHE A 433 -2.57 -9.88 4.35
C PHE A 433 -1.64 -10.27 3.21
N LYS A 434 -2.17 -10.87 2.13
CA LYS A 434 -1.39 -11.17 0.91
C LYS A 434 -0.83 -9.88 0.31
N GLN A 435 -1.69 -8.89 0.07
CA GLN A 435 -1.29 -7.61 -0.51
C GLN A 435 -0.26 -6.89 0.36
N ARG A 436 -0.49 -6.84 1.68
CA ARG A 436 0.45 -6.20 2.62
C ARG A 436 1.81 -6.90 2.60
N ALA A 437 1.86 -8.22 2.65
CA ALA A 437 3.12 -8.97 2.59
C ALA A 437 3.87 -8.73 1.26
N GLU A 438 3.16 -8.71 0.14
CA GLU A 438 3.74 -8.44 -1.18
C GLU A 438 4.30 -7.00 -1.30
N ILE A 439 3.61 -6.02 -0.70
CA ILE A 439 4.12 -4.63 -0.62
C ILE A 439 5.41 -4.58 0.20
N LEU A 440 5.46 -5.25 1.35
CA LEU A 440 6.66 -5.32 2.19
C LEU A 440 7.82 -6.02 1.46
N MET A 441 7.54 -7.10 0.71
CA MET A 441 8.54 -7.76 -0.15
C MET A 441 9.10 -6.81 -1.21
N ARG A 442 8.25 -6.00 -1.84
CA ARG A 442 8.67 -4.99 -2.82
C ARG A 442 9.55 -3.92 -2.18
N GLN A 443 9.16 -3.40 -1.02
CA GLN A 443 9.93 -2.39 -0.28
C GLN A 443 11.31 -2.93 0.08
N GLN A 444 11.39 -4.14 0.63
CA GLN A 444 12.67 -4.75 0.99
C GLN A 444 13.56 -5.06 -0.22
N MET A 445 12.99 -5.37 -1.39
CA MET A 445 13.75 -5.46 -2.63
C MET A 445 14.31 -4.09 -3.04
N ASP A 446 13.51 -3.02 -3.00
CA ASP A 446 13.99 -1.67 -3.36
C ASP A 446 15.08 -1.19 -2.40
N ASP A 447 14.88 -1.41 -1.09
CA ASP A 447 15.87 -1.09 -0.05
C ASP A 447 17.20 -1.85 -0.30
N ALA A 448 17.13 -3.13 -0.68
CA ALA A 448 18.31 -3.93 -0.99
C ALA A 448 19.06 -3.42 -2.22
N VAL A 449 18.37 -3.15 -3.33
CA VAL A 449 19.02 -2.63 -4.56
C VAL A 449 19.54 -1.21 -4.36
N HIS A 450 18.81 -0.37 -3.63
CA HIS A 450 19.26 0.98 -3.31
C HIS A 450 20.50 0.95 -2.42
N THR A 451 20.50 0.11 -1.38
CA THR A 451 21.67 -0.08 -0.51
C THR A 451 22.87 -0.58 -1.29
N PHE A 452 22.67 -1.57 -2.16
CA PHE A 452 23.73 -2.10 -3.00
C PHE A 452 24.33 -1.04 -3.91
N GLY A 453 23.49 -0.28 -4.63
CA GLY A 453 23.95 0.81 -5.49
C GLY A 453 24.74 1.86 -4.71
N THR A 454 24.22 2.33 -3.58
CA THR A 454 24.90 3.33 -2.75
C THR A 454 26.26 2.84 -2.25
N LEU A 455 26.35 1.59 -1.77
CA LEU A 455 27.62 1.03 -1.30
C LEU A 455 28.61 0.78 -2.44
N LEU A 456 28.13 0.38 -3.62
CA LEU A 456 28.97 0.19 -4.80
C LEU A 456 29.55 1.51 -5.30
N HIS A 457 28.73 2.57 -5.37
CA HIS A 457 29.18 3.91 -5.78
C HIS A 457 30.32 4.43 -4.88
N GLN A 458 30.17 4.26 -3.56
CA GLN A 458 31.19 4.65 -2.58
C GLN A 458 32.50 3.85 -2.71
N GLU A 459 32.41 2.57 -3.06
CA GLU A 459 33.59 1.73 -3.26
C GLU A 459 34.29 2.10 -4.58
N LEU A 460 33.53 2.32 -5.66
CA LEU A 460 34.05 2.75 -6.96
C LEU A 460 34.85 4.06 -6.86
N ALA A 461 34.40 5.03 -6.06
CA ALA A 461 35.11 6.27 -5.82
C ALA A 461 36.51 6.09 -5.20
N LYS A 462 36.80 4.92 -4.61
CA LYS A 462 38.07 4.58 -3.94
C LYS A 462 38.94 3.64 -4.75
N MET A 463 38.41 3.07 -5.83
CA MET A 463 39.05 1.97 -6.56
C MET A 463 40.08 2.45 -7.59
N LEU A 464 41.17 1.67 -7.76
CA LEU A 464 42.27 1.97 -8.69
C LEU A 464 42.38 0.95 -9.86
N GLY A 465 41.62 -0.17 -9.88
CA GLY A 465 41.74 -1.20 -10.94
C GLY A 465 40.53 -2.13 -11.14
N LYS A 466 40.50 -2.84 -12.29
CA LYS A 466 39.37 -3.69 -12.76
C LYS A 466 39.21 -5.03 -12.03
N GLU A 467 40.30 -5.71 -11.66
CA GLU A 467 40.22 -7.02 -10.96
C GLU A 467 39.67 -6.91 -9.52
N GLU A 468 39.78 -5.72 -8.91
CA GLU A 468 39.20 -5.44 -7.61
C GLU A 468 37.67 -5.34 -7.69
N LEU A 469 37.10 -5.01 -8.85
CA LEU A 469 35.67 -4.69 -8.99
C LEU A 469 34.78 -5.90 -8.70
N CYS A 470 35.10 -7.06 -9.28
CA CYS A 470 34.32 -8.29 -9.05
C CYS A 470 34.33 -8.70 -7.57
N LYS A 471 35.51 -8.63 -6.93
CA LYS A 471 35.66 -8.92 -5.49
C LYS A 471 34.90 -7.91 -4.63
N SER A 472 34.92 -6.63 -5.01
CA SER A 472 34.18 -5.58 -4.33
C SER A 472 32.67 -5.76 -4.47
N ILE A 473 32.16 -6.05 -5.67
CA ILE A 473 30.74 -6.35 -5.91
C ILE A 473 30.29 -7.54 -5.04
N GLN A 474 31.05 -8.63 -5.01
CA GLN A 474 30.74 -9.80 -4.18
C GLN A 474 30.74 -9.45 -2.69
N ARG A 475 31.75 -8.70 -2.21
CA ARG A 475 31.84 -8.27 -0.81
C ARG A 475 30.67 -7.37 -0.41
N ILE A 476 30.27 -6.45 -1.29
CA ILE A 476 29.12 -5.57 -1.06
C ILE A 476 27.83 -6.39 -1.08
N LEU A 477 27.66 -7.32 -2.01
CA LEU A 477 26.51 -8.22 -2.06
C LEU A 477 26.37 -8.99 -0.74
N GLU A 478 27.43 -9.63 -0.25
CA GLU A 478 27.40 -10.34 1.05
C GLU A 478 27.03 -9.42 2.22
N ARG A 479 27.50 -8.17 2.19
CA ARG A 479 27.19 -7.17 3.20
C ARG A 479 25.72 -6.75 3.15
N VAL A 480 25.17 -6.52 1.96
CA VAL A 480 23.76 -6.18 1.77
C VAL A 480 22.87 -7.35 2.17
N LEU A 481 23.23 -8.59 1.84
CA LEU A 481 22.48 -9.77 2.26
C LEU A 481 22.38 -9.90 3.79
N LYS A 482 23.47 -9.61 4.52
CA LYS A 482 23.43 -9.59 6.00
C LYS A 482 22.48 -8.52 6.56
N LYS A 483 22.46 -7.33 5.94
CA LYS A 483 21.53 -6.25 6.30
C LYS A 483 20.09 -6.64 5.99
N TYR A 484 19.85 -7.21 4.81
CA TYR A 484 18.57 -7.73 4.38
C TYR A 484 18.03 -8.80 5.33
N ASP A 485 18.84 -9.79 5.70
CA ASP A 485 18.39 -10.87 6.58
C ASP A 485 17.92 -10.30 7.95
N TYR A 486 18.61 -9.26 8.46
CA TYR A 486 18.24 -8.56 9.70
C TYR A 486 16.90 -7.83 9.56
N ASP A 487 16.79 -6.96 8.56
CA ASP A 487 15.61 -6.13 8.34
C ASP A 487 14.39 -6.97 7.96
N SER A 488 14.55 -7.99 7.10
CA SER A 488 13.52 -8.97 6.74
C SER A 488 12.91 -9.64 7.99
N SER A 489 13.74 -10.05 8.95
CA SER A 489 13.26 -10.61 10.21
C SER A 489 12.46 -9.59 11.03
N THR A 490 12.93 -8.34 11.11
CA THR A 490 12.25 -7.26 11.84
C THR A 490 10.90 -6.91 11.22
N VAL A 491 10.86 -6.72 9.90
CA VAL A 491 9.65 -6.43 9.12
C VAL A 491 8.64 -7.55 9.24
N ARG A 492 9.06 -8.82 9.08
CA ARG A 492 8.15 -9.97 9.22
C ARG A 492 7.59 -10.11 10.63
N LYS A 493 8.39 -9.91 11.69
CA LYS A 493 7.88 -9.92 13.08
C LYS A 493 6.82 -8.83 13.30
N LYS A 494 7.05 -7.63 12.77
CA LYS A 494 6.07 -6.53 12.84
C LYS A 494 4.79 -6.91 12.10
N PHE A 495 4.90 -7.38 10.86
CA PHE A 495 3.76 -7.87 10.06
C PHE A 495 2.96 -8.96 10.77
N PHE A 496 3.61 -9.96 11.39
CA PHE A 496 2.90 -11.02 12.10
C PHE A 496 2.13 -10.51 13.32
N ARG A 497 2.72 -9.57 14.08
CA ARG A 497 2.04 -8.94 15.23
C ARG A 497 0.82 -8.16 14.76
N GLU A 498 0.97 -7.32 13.74
CA GLU A 498 -0.11 -6.53 13.15
C GLU A 498 -1.23 -7.42 12.58
N ALA A 499 -0.88 -8.46 11.83
CA ALA A 499 -1.86 -9.38 11.26
C ALA A 499 -2.63 -10.14 12.34
N LEU A 500 -1.96 -10.63 13.38
CA LEU A 500 -2.64 -11.27 14.51
C LEU A 500 -3.58 -10.30 15.23
N LEU A 501 -3.20 -9.04 15.42
CA LEU A 501 -4.08 -8.02 16.00
C LEU A 501 -5.29 -7.75 15.10
N GLN A 502 -5.09 -7.56 13.79
CA GLN A 502 -6.17 -7.32 12.85
C GLN A 502 -7.17 -8.49 12.74
N ILE A 503 -6.73 -9.71 13.03
CA ILE A 503 -7.61 -10.89 13.09
C ILE A 503 -8.33 -10.99 14.44
N THR A 504 -7.63 -10.75 15.55
CA THR A 504 -8.13 -11.08 16.90
C THR A 504 -8.92 -9.95 17.55
N ILE A 505 -8.52 -8.69 17.34
CA ILE A 505 -9.18 -7.54 17.98
C ILE A 505 -10.63 -7.39 17.53
N PRO A 506 -10.97 -7.41 16.22
CA PRO A 506 -12.37 -7.24 15.82
C PRO A 506 -13.27 -8.36 16.36
N PHE A 507 -12.75 -9.59 16.43
CA PHE A 507 -13.44 -10.71 17.07
C PHE A 507 -13.72 -10.45 18.56
N LEU A 508 -12.71 -9.98 19.31
CA LEU A 508 -12.87 -9.66 20.73
C LEU A 508 -13.89 -8.53 20.94
N LEU A 509 -13.78 -7.45 20.16
CA LEU A 509 -14.71 -6.32 20.22
C LEU A 509 -16.15 -6.77 19.94
N LYS A 510 -16.37 -7.60 18.90
CA LYS A 510 -17.68 -8.18 18.59
C LYS A 510 -18.23 -9.05 19.72
N LYS A 511 -17.38 -9.87 20.36
CA LYS A 511 -17.78 -10.73 21.48
C LYS A 511 -18.08 -9.95 22.76
N LEU A 512 -17.36 -8.86 23.00
CA LEU A 512 -17.51 -8.03 24.19
C LEU A 512 -18.60 -6.96 24.05
N ALA A 513 -18.97 -6.59 22.82
CA ALA A 513 -19.95 -5.54 22.54
C ALA A 513 -21.28 -5.69 23.29
N PRO A 514 -21.92 -6.88 23.37
CA PRO A 514 -23.20 -7.03 24.09
C PRO A 514 -23.13 -6.69 25.58
N THR A 515 -21.96 -6.85 26.20
CA THR A 515 -21.76 -6.60 27.64
C THR A 515 -21.11 -5.24 27.90
N CYS A 516 -20.32 -4.72 26.96
CA CYS A 516 -19.52 -3.52 27.18
C CYS A 516 -20.13 -2.27 26.55
N LYS A 517 -20.68 -2.36 25.34
CA LYS A 517 -21.07 -1.19 24.53
C LYS A 517 -22.12 -0.29 25.21
N ALA A 518 -23.08 -0.88 25.91
CA ALA A 518 -24.12 -0.13 26.63
C ALA A 518 -23.60 0.62 27.87
N GLU A 519 -22.44 0.20 28.41
CA GLU A 519 -21.84 0.79 29.61
C GLU A 519 -20.79 1.85 29.27
N LEU A 520 -20.25 1.84 28.04
CA LEU A 520 -19.20 2.78 27.61
C LEU A 520 -19.58 4.26 27.80
N PRO A 521 -20.79 4.74 27.42
CA PRO A 521 -21.13 6.16 27.54
C PRO A 521 -21.02 6.72 28.97
N LYS A 522 -21.13 5.86 30.00
CA LYS A 522 -21.01 6.27 31.41
C LYS A 522 -19.60 6.74 31.77
N PHE A 523 -18.58 6.36 30.99
CA PHE A 523 -17.21 6.80 31.20
C PHE A 523 -16.91 8.16 30.56
N GLN A 524 -17.81 8.72 29.74
CA GLN A 524 -17.62 10.03 29.11
C GLN A 524 -17.49 11.15 30.15
N GLU A 525 -18.21 11.05 31.28
CA GLU A 525 -18.16 12.00 32.39
C GLU A 525 -16.77 12.08 33.07
N LEU A 526 -15.87 11.12 32.79
CA LEU A 526 -14.51 11.10 33.32
C LEU A 526 -13.51 11.89 32.48
N ILE A 527 -13.92 12.33 31.29
CA ILE A 527 -13.10 13.07 30.35
C ILE A 527 -13.33 14.57 30.62
N PHE A 528 -12.23 15.31 30.80
CA PHE A 528 -12.31 16.77 30.90
C PHE A 528 -12.71 17.36 29.55
N GLU A 529 -13.62 18.33 29.53
CA GLU A 529 -14.14 18.95 28.31
C GLU A 529 -13.02 19.49 27.40
N ASP A 530 -11.98 20.07 27.99
CA ASP A 530 -10.80 20.59 27.29
C ASP A 530 -10.01 19.49 26.53
N PHE A 531 -10.19 18.21 26.89
CA PHE A 531 -9.46 17.06 26.34
C PHE A 531 -10.34 16.11 25.51
N ASP A 532 -11.62 16.41 25.33
CA ASP A 532 -12.57 15.56 24.59
C ASP A 532 -12.16 15.34 23.11
N SER A 533 -11.39 16.29 22.55
CA SER A 533 -10.83 16.16 21.20
C SER A 533 -9.64 15.18 21.10
N PHE A 534 -9.05 14.75 22.22
CA PHE A 534 -7.83 13.91 22.23
C PHE A 534 -8.03 12.54 22.90
N ILE A 535 -9.08 12.42 23.71
CA ILE A 535 -9.39 11.22 24.48
C ILE A 535 -10.82 10.81 24.15
N LEU A 536 -10.98 9.63 23.56
CA LEU A 536 -12.29 9.04 23.30
C LEU A 536 -12.45 7.76 24.12
N VAL A 537 -13.67 7.55 24.65
CA VAL A 537 -13.99 6.35 25.43
C VAL A 537 -13.80 5.10 24.59
N GLU A 538 -14.31 5.09 23.36
CA GLU A 538 -14.23 3.96 22.43
C GLU A 538 -12.78 3.60 22.09
N ASN A 539 -11.93 4.58 21.76
CA ASN A 539 -10.51 4.34 21.50
C ASN A 539 -9.81 3.78 22.73
N THR A 540 -10.07 4.35 23.91
CA THR A 540 -9.47 3.88 25.16
C THR A 540 -9.95 2.46 25.51
N TYR A 541 -11.20 2.14 25.21
CA TYR A 541 -11.75 0.79 25.32
C TYR A 541 -11.04 -0.20 24.38
N GLU A 542 -10.85 0.15 23.11
CA GLU A 542 -10.14 -0.70 22.15
C GLU A 542 -8.67 -0.90 22.55
N GLU A 543 -8.00 0.13 23.06
CA GLU A 543 -6.64 0.03 23.61
C GLU A 543 -6.60 -0.97 24.77
N VAL A 544 -7.55 -0.91 25.71
CA VAL A 544 -7.65 -1.87 26.83
C VAL A 544 -7.86 -3.30 26.31
N VAL A 545 -8.75 -3.50 25.34
CA VAL A 545 -8.97 -4.82 24.72
C VAL A 545 -7.70 -5.30 24.00
N LEU A 546 -7.00 -4.41 23.30
CA LEU A 546 -5.74 -4.72 22.64
C LEU A 546 -4.66 -5.18 23.62
N GLN A 547 -4.52 -4.51 24.75
CA GLN A 547 -3.56 -4.92 25.79
C GLN A 547 -3.86 -6.32 26.35
N SER A 548 -5.12 -6.75 26.36
CA SER A 548 -5.52 -8.07 26.88
C SER A 548 -4.96 -9.25 26.08
N VAL A 549 -4.67 -9.07 24.79
CA VAL A 549 -4.14 -10.12 23.89
C VAL A 549 -2.69 -9.87 23.46
N MET A 550 -2.20 -8.63 23.60
CA MET A 550 -0.87 -8.22 23.17
C MET A 550 0.24 -9.10 23.76
N LYS A 551 0.13 -9.44 25.05
CA LYS A 551 1.12 -10.30 25.73
C LYS A 551 1.24 -11.67 25.06
N ASP A 552 0.12 -12.32 24.75
CA ASP A 552 0.11 -13.65 24.13
C ASP A 552 0.65 -13.63 22.70
N ILE A 553 0.29 -12.60 21.91
CA ILE A 553 0.79 -12.40 20.55
C ILE A 553 2.30 -12.16 20.57
N MET A 554 2.78 -11.26 21.43
CA MET A 554 4.19 -10.94 21.57
C MET A 554 5.00 -12.17 21.99
N GLN A 555 4.47 -12.96 22.92
CA GLN A 555 5.10 -14.18 23.38
C GLN A 555 5.16 -15.24 22.26
N ALA A 556 4.07 -15.45 21.51
CA ALA A 556 4.05 -16.42 20.41
C ALA A 556 5.06 -16.07 19.30
N VAL A 557 5.14 -14.79 18.91
CA VAL A 557 6.12 -14.33 17.90
C VAL A 557 7.55 -14.45 18.44
N LYS A 558 7.77 -14.14 19.72
CA LYS A 558 9.07 -14.29 20.38
C LYS A 558 9.50 -15.76 20.43
N GLU A 559 8.62 -16.68 20.78
CA GLU A 559 8.90 -18.12 20.81
C GLU A 559 9.27 -18.65 19.42
N ALA A 560 8.54 -18.24 18.38
CA ALA A 560 8.88 -18.59 16.99
C ALA A 560 10.29 -18.11 16.61
N ALA A 561 10.67 -16.89 17.02
CA ALA A 561 12.02 -16.37 16.81
C ALA A 561 13.10 -17.10 17.64
N VAL A 562 12.80 -17.50 18.88
CA VAL A 562 13.72 -18.27 19.74
C VAL A 562 14.04 -19.62 19.11
N GLN A 563 13.05 -20.25 18.49
CA GLN A 563 13.16 -21.51 17.76
C GLN A 563 13.80 -21.36 16.37
N ARG A 564 14.16 -20.14 15.96
CA ARG A 564 14.67 -19.81 14.61
C ARG A 564 13.75 -20.30 13.49
N LYS A 565 12.43 -20.43 13.78
CA LYS A 565 11.45 -20.84 12.78
C LYS A 565 11.46 -19.83 11.64
N HIS A 566 11.49 -20.34 10.42
CA HIS A 566 11.42 -19.53 9.20
C HIS A 566 12.42 -18.36 9.17
N ASN A 567 13.64 -18.56 9.69
CA ASN A 567 14.71 -17.54 9.72
C ASN A 567 14.32 -16.23 10.43
N LEU A 568 13.59 -16.33 11.55
CA LEU A 568 13.37 -15.18 12.43
C LEU A 568 14.49 -15.05 13.46
N TYR A 569 14.94 -13.82 13.66
CA TYR A 569 15.97 -13.48 14.63
C TYR A 569 15.40 -13.06 15.98
N ARG A 570 16.09 -13.49 17.04
CA ARG A 570 15.80 -13.10 18.42
C ARG A 570 15.95 -11.59 18.58
N ASP A 571 15.13 -11.01 19.44
CA ASP A 571 15.18 -9.57 19.73
C ASP A 571 16.53 -9.13 20.36
N SER A 572 17.26 -10.06 20.98
CA SER A 572 18.60 -9.82 21.52
C SER A 572 19.70 -9.74 20.45
N MET A 573 19.39 -10.02 19.18
CA MET A 573 20.39 -9.97 18.12
C MET A 573 20.63 -8.52 17.70
N VAL A 574 21.85 -8.04 17.90
CA VAL A 574 22.28 -6.71 17.49
C VAL A 574 23.31 -6.86 16.38
N MET A 575 23.12 -6.14 15.26
CA MET A 575 24.11 -6.08 14.18
C MET A 575 25.29 -5.20 14.63
N HIS A 576 26.36 -5.83 15.13
CA HIS A 576 27.56 -5.13 15.60
C HIS A 576 28.38 -4.45 14.49
N ASN A 577 28.09 -4.74 13.22
CA ASN A 577 28.76 -4.17 12.04
C ASN A 577 27.87 -3.16 11.29
N SER A 578 26.97 -2.49 12.00
CA SER A 578 26.18 -1.37 11.44
C SER A 578 27.13 -0.26 10.99
N ASP A 579 26.87 0.38 9.83
CA ASP A 579 27.71 1.49 9.37
C ASP A 579 27.66 2.63 10.39
N PRO A 580 28.81 3.11 10.91
CA PRO A 580 28.84 4.25 11.84
C PRO A 580 28.18 5.51 11.26
N ASN A 581 28.14 5.60 9.92
CA ASN A 581 27.59 6.72 9.16
C ASN A 581 26.24 6.40 8.51
N LEU A 582 25.49 5.39 8.96
CA LEU A 582 24.24 4.96 8.31
C LEU A 582 23.24 6.11 8.11
N HIS A 583 23.18 7.06 9.06
CA HIS A 583 22.36 8.27 8.96
C HIS A 583 22.89 9.29 7.92
N LEU A 584 24.20 9.43 7.79
CA LEU A 584 24.85 10.40 6.87
C LEU A 584 24.87 9.89 5.42
N LEU A 585 24.91 8.57 5.22
CA LEU A 585 24.97 7.96 3.88
C LEU A 585 23.61 7.92 3.17
N GLY A 586 22.51 8.00 3.92
CA GLY A 586 21.15 8.10 3.38
C GLY A 586 20.71 9.53 3.01
N GLU A 587 21.60 10.52 3.09
CA GLU A 587 21.33 11.93 2.78
C GLU A 587 21.96 12.41 1.45
N GLY A 588 22.63 11.52 0.71
CA GLY A 588 23.23 11.85 -0.59
C GLY A 588 22.20 12.15 -1.68
N LEU A 589 22.59 12.98 -2.67
CA LEU A 589 21.81 13.22 -3.89
C LEU A 589 21.58 11.89 -4.64
N PRO A 590 20.47 11.74 -5.39
CA PRO A 590 20.23 10.56 -6.22
C PRO A 590 21.40 10.28 -7.16
N ILE A 591 21.91 9.04 -7.15
CA ILE A 591 23.02 8.62 -8.00
C ILE A 591 22.50 8.43 -9.44
N ASP A 592 22.97 9.25 -10.38
CA ASP A 592 22.70 9.08 -11.81
C ASP A 592 23.80 8.21 -12.45
N TRP A 593 23.57 6.91 -12.42
CA TRP A 593 24.45 5.92 -13.04
C TRP A 593 24.60 6.10 -14.56
N GLY A 594 23.62 6.71 -15.22
CA GLY A 594 23.60 6.91 -16.67
C GLY A 594 24.43 8.10 -17.13
N GLU A 595 24.45 9.20 -16.37
CA GLU A 595 25.31 10.35 -16.68
C GLU A 595 26.77 10.16 -16.24
N GLU A 596 27.03 9.51 -15.09
CA GLU A 596 28.39 9.36 -14.56
C GLU A 596 29.21 8.27 -15.27
N PHE A 597 28.56 7.20 -15.74
CA PHE A 597 29.22 6.04 -16.35
C PHE A 597 28.69 5.68 -17.75
N GLY A 598 27.78 6.49 -18.31
CA GLY A 598 27.31 6.33 -19.68
C GLY A 598 28.38 6.72 -20.69
N SER A 599 28.47 5.98 -21.80
CA SER A 599 29.37 6.30 -22.90
C SER A 599 29.08 7.72 -23.42
N GLN A 600 30.08 8.61 -23.46
CA GLN A 600 29.94 9.91 -24.11
C GLN A 600 29.46 9.70 -25.56
N PRO A 601 28.35 10.30 -26.00
CA PRO A 601 28.09 10.40 -27.42
C PRO A 601 29.08 11.41 -28.00
N ASP A 602 29.79 11.01 -29.05
CA ASP A 602 30.56 11.92 -29.88
C ASP A 602 29.74 13.19 -30.15
N SER A 603 30.40 14.33 -29.97
CA SER A 603 29.84 15.67 -30.02
C SER A 603 29.05 15.96 -31.29
N ASP A 604 27.72 16.14 -31.17
CA ASP A 604 26.93 16.97 -32.11
C ASP A 604 25.64 17.49 -31.42
N PRO A 605 25.27 18.78 -31.53
CA PRO A 605 24.18 19.36 -30.75
C PRO A 605 22.85 19.26 -31.50
N SER A 606 21.94 18.40 -31.03
CA SER A 606 20.52 18.54 -31.32
C SER A 606 19.68 18.01 -30.16
N ALA A 607 19.07 18.95 -29.44
CA ALA A 607 18.17 18.70 -28.31
C ALA A 607 16.90 17.90 -28.69
N GLU A 608 16.64 17.67 -29.99
CA GLU A 608 15.49 16.91 -30.49
C GLU A 608 15.67 15.38 -30.35
N LYS A 609 16.92 14.88 -30.29
CA LYS A 609 17.21 13.43 -30.17
C LYS A 609 17.18 12.92 -28.73
N ARG A 610 17.41 13.79 -27.75
CA ARG A 610 17.49 13.42 -26.32
C ARG A 610 16.17 12.92 -25.74
N ARG A 611 15.02 13.31 -26.34
CA ARG A 611 13.69 12.75 -25.99
C ARG A 611 13.40 11.37 -26.57
N ARG A 612 14.16 10.89 -27.56
CA ARG A 612 13.95 9.55 -28.17
C ARG A 612 14.78 8.44 -27.51
N ALA A 613 15.74 8.78 -26.64
CA ALA A 613 16.68 7.82 -26.05
C ALA A 613 16.28 7.26 -24.67
N ARG A 614 15.19 7.74 -24.06
CA ARG A 614 14.67 7.23 -22.76
C ARG A 614 13.57 6.17 -22.92
N GLN A 615 13.68 5.36 -23.97
CA GLN A 615 12.75 4.26 -24.24
C GLN A 615 13.52 2.95 -24.17
N VAL A 616 13.80 2.45 -22.97
CA VAL A 616 14.28 1.07 -22.80
C VAL A 616 13.11 0.15 -23.08
N VAL A 617 12.96 -0.20 -24.35
CA VAL A 617 12.00 -1.17 -24.85
C VAL A 617 12.49 -2.56 -24.42
N SER A 618 11.86 -3.18 -23.41
CA SER A 618 12.01 -4.60 -23.14
C SER A 618 11.19 -5.43 -24.15
N VAL A 619 11.60 -5.38 -25.42
CA VAL A 619 11.27 -6.43 -26.40
C VAL A 619 12.32 -7.52 -26.20
N LEU A 620 11.95 -8.55 -25.44
CA LEU A 620 12.66 -9.82 -25.49
C LEU A 620 12.35 -10.44 -26.86
N HIS A 621 13.39 -10.69 -27.65
CA HIS A 621 13.28 -11.35 -28.95
C HIS A 621 12.79 -12.79 -28.74
N ASP A 622 11.67 -13.14 -29.39
CA ASP A 622 11.34 -14.53 -29.71
C ASP A 622 11.61 -14.70 -31.22
N ASP A 623 12.43 -15.70 -31.54
CA ASP A 623 12.86 -16.10 -32.88
C ASP A 623 11.67 -16.75 -33.62
N GLU A 624 11.23 -16.19 -34.76
CA GLU A 624 10.25 -16.83 -35.65
C GLU A 624 10.63 -16.72 -37.12
N GLY A 625 10.33 -17.81 -37.82
CA GLY A 625 10.73 -18.11 -39.18
C GLY A 625 10.02 -17.30 -40.27
N VAL A 626 10.62 -17.42 -41.44
CA VAL A 626 10.41 -16.62 -42.64
C VAL A 626 9.14 -17.01 -43.41
N LEU A 627 8.53 -16.00 -44.06
CA LEU A 627 7.82 -15.98 -45.38
C LEU A 627 6.33 -15.54 -45.33
N PRO A 628 5.73 -15.06 -46.46
CA PRO A 628 6.23 -14.09 -47.41
C PRO A 628 5.20 -12.95 -47.72
N TYR A 629 5.74 -11.94 -48.39
CA TYR A 629 5.16 -10.69 -48.87
C TYR A 629 4.05 -10.84 -49.93
N GLU A 630 2.96 -10.08 -49.80
CA GLU A 630 2.09 -9.71 -50.93
C GLU A 630 1.87 -8.20 -50.98
N ALA A 631 2.11 -7.64 -52.16
CA ALA A 631 2.15 -6.22 -52.47
C ALA A 631 0.76 -5.60 -52.68
N CYS A 632 0.64 -4.29 -52.42
CA CYS A 632 -0.40 -3.43 -53.00
C CYS A 632 0.24 -2.11 -53.49
N PRO A 633 -0.19 -1.56 -54.65
CA PRO A 633 0.53 -0.50 -55.35
C PRO A 633 0.17 0.92 -54.88
N ALA A 634 1.11 1.81 -55.20
CA ALA A 634 1.21 3.22 -54.83
C ALA A 634 0.10 4.14 -55.35
N LEU A 635 -0.22 5.20 -54.58
CA LEU A 635 -0.84 6.44 -55.07
C LEU A 635 -0.32 7.68 -54.30
N VAL A 636 0.63 8.37 -54.95
CA VAL A 636 0.73 9.82 -55.25
C VAL A 636 0.15 10.86 -54.26
N SER A 637 1.03 11.71 -53.72
CA SER A 637 0.75 13.05 -53.15
C SER A 637 0.62 14.11 -54.26
N PRO A 638 -0.17 15.18 -54.07
CA PRO A 638 0.40 16.50 -53.72
C PRO A 638 -0.52 17.26 -52.72
N GLY A 639 -0.05 18.14 -51.81
CA GLY A 639 0.67 19.40 -52.02
C GLY A 639 -0.26 20.57 -51.64
N SER A 640 0.07 21.29 -50.56
CA SER A 640 -0.66 22.49 -50.03
C SER A 640 -0.76 23.64 -51.05
N PRO A 641 -1.59 24.68 -50.80
CA PRO A 641 -1.04 25.87 -50.12
C PRO A 641 -2.00 26.64 -49.19
N ASP A 642 -1.36 27.51 -48.41
CA ASP A 642 -1.84 28.48 -47.42
C ASP A 642 -2.95 29.44 -47.86
N SER A 643 -3.70 29.96 -46.88
CA SER A 643 -3.79 31.41 -46.66
C SER A 643 -4.40 31.73 -45.29
N VAL A 644 -3.69 32.55 -44.52
CA VAL A 644 -4.14 33.22 -43.31
C VAL A 644 -4.57 34.63 -43.71
N GLN A 645 -5.82 35.03 -43.44
CA GLN A 645 -6.19 36.40 -43.04
C GLN A 645 -7.70 36.51 -42.79
N GLY A 646 -8.08 37.11 -41.64
CA GLY A 646 -9.42 37.67 -41.42
C GLY A 646 -10.29 36.97 -40.37
N ILE A 647 -9.95 36.97 -39.08
CA ILE A 647 -10.29 38.01 -38.09
C ILE A 647 -11.57 37.71 -37.26
N ARG A 648 -11.30 37.54 -35.95
CA ARG A 648 -12.03 37.99 -34.74
C ARG A 648 -13.45 37.49 -34.43
N GLY A 649 -13.49 36.80 -33.28
CA GLY A 649 -14.62 36.56 -32.40
C GLY A 649 -14.50 35.12 -31.90
N MET A 650 -13.82 34.81 -30.80
CA MET A 650 -14.10 35.27 -29.45
C MET A 650 -12.82 35.11 -28.60
N LEU A 651 -12.37 36.22 -28.01
CA LEU A 651 -11.26 36.29 -27.07
C LEU A 651 -11.82 36.17 -25.63
N VAL A 652 -10.91 35.87 -24.70
CA VAL A 652 -11.02 35.93 -23.22
C VAL A 652 -11.53 34.61 -22.60
N LYS A 653 -10.71 33.83 -21.88
CA LYS A 653 -10.02 34.25 -20.64
C LYS A 653 -8.89 33.26 -20.28
N GLU A 654 -7.63 33.69 -20.43
CA GLU A 654 -6.54 33.31 -19.52
C GLU A 654 -6.37 34.45 -18.52
N PHE A 655 -6.08 34.15 -17.25
CA PHE A 655 -4.79 34.48 -16.66
C PHE A 655 -4.70 34.08 -15.18
N SER A 656 -3.47 33.69 -14.84
CA SER A 656 -2.82 33.56 -13.54
C SER A 656 -3.14 34.67 -12.55
N VAL A 657 -3.06 34.32 -11.26
CA VAL A 657 -3.14 35.26 -10.13
C VAL A 657 -1.74 35.44 -9.53
N GLU A 658 -1.22 36.66 -9.60
CA GLU A 658 -0.19 37.19 -8.70
C GLU A 658 -0.84 37.74 -7.43
N THR A 659 -0.14 37.61 -6.30
CA THR A 659 -0.47 38.10 -4.96
C THR A 659 -0.27 39.61 -4.82
N PRO A 660 -1.08 40.32 -4.02
CA PRO A 660 -0.89 41.74 -3.75
C PRO A 660 -0.13 42.01 -2.43
N VAL A 661 0.86 42.91 -2.52
CA VAL A 661 1.44 43.68 -1.40
C VAL A 661 0.75 45.05 -1.36
N PRO A 662 0.40 45.63 -0.19
CA PRO A 662 0.02 47.03 -0.10
C PRO A 662 1.18 47.92 0.37
N ALA A 663 1.31 49.08 -0.25
CA ALA A 663 2.26 50.15 0.11
C ALA A 663 1.52 51.37 0.69
N ARG A 664 2.14 52.05 1.67
CA ARG A 664 2.03 53.50 1.90
C ARG A 664 3.19 54.04 2.75
N ASP A 665 4.05 54.81 2.08
CA ASP A 665 4.65 56.13 2.41
C ASP A 665 5.35 56.43 3.76
N GLU A 666 6.68 56.50 3.65
CA GLU A 666 7.64 57.55 4.08
C GLU A 666 7.40 58.46 5.29
N ALA A 667 8.35 58.45 6.25
CA ALA A 667 9.26 59.59 6.55
C ALA A 667 10.27 59.33 7.70
N LYS A 668 11.56 59.59 7.40
CA LYS A 668 12.66 60.15 8.23
C LYS A 668 13.39 59.30 9.31
N GLU A 669 14.61 58.91 8.94
CA GLU A 669 15.90 58.83 9.67
C GLU A 669 16.15 59.79 10.88
N PRO A 670 17.28 59.70 11.66
CA PRO A 670 18.25 58.60 11.92
C PRO A 670 18.82 58.55 13.40
N LEU A 671 19.87 57.71 13.62
CA LEU A 671 21.00 57.83 14.58
C LEU A 671 21.01 57.12 15.97
N THR A 672 22.07 56.30 16.12
CA THR A 672 23.11 56.23 17.18
C THR A 672 22.88 55.59 18.57
N ASN A 673 23.76 54.59 18.83
CA ASN A 673 24.63 54.37 20.00
C ASN A 673 24.16 54.74 21.42
N GLY A 674 24.23 53.74 22.31
CA GLY A 674 24.34 53.90 23.76
C GLY A 674 24.88 52.63 24.43
N THR A 675 26.18 52.62 24.72
CA THR A 675 26.96 51.59 25.44
C THR A 675 26.74 51.65 26.96
N ILE A 676 27.12 50.55 27.66
CA ILE A 676 27.69 50.40 29.05
C ILE A 676 27.00 49.18 29.70
N VAL A 677 27.59 47.97 29.80
CA VAL A 677 28.77 47.47 30.56
C VAL A 677 28.68 47.67 32.08
N GLN A 678 28.52 46.57 32.82
CA GLN A 678 29.32 46.32 34.01
C GLN A 678 29.47 44.81 34.30
N GLN A 679 30.73 44.38 34.29
CA GLN A 679 31.26 43.11 34.79
C GLN A 679 31.59 43.24 36.29
N SER A 680 31.52 42.12 37.02
CA SER A 680 32.50 41.67 38.04
C SER A 680 31.89 40.44 38.73
N GLY A 681 32.58 39.35 39.06
CA GLY A 681 34.00 39.09 39.16
C GLY A 681 34.24 37.59 39.45
N SER A 682 35.52 37.26 39.56
CA SER A 682 36.19 35.98 39.37
C SER A 682 36.29 35.06 40.60
N SER A 683 36.99 33.92 40.36
CA SER A 683 37.83 33.10 41.27
C SER A 683 37.12 31.90 41.92
N GLU A 684 37.44 30.66 41.51
CA GLU A 684 38.48 29.75 42.09
C GLU A 684 38.05 29.22 43.48
N GLU A 685 38.26 28.00 43.94
CA GLU A 685 38.90 26.73 43.55
C GLU A 685 38.61 25.80 44.76
N ARG A 686 38.46 24.49 44.54
CA ARG A 686 39.06 23.40 45.35
C ARG A 686 38.45 22.05 44.97
N GLY A 687 39.24 21.24 44.28
CA GLY A 687 39.13 19.79 44.37
C GLY A 687 39.94 19.28 45.56
N VAL A 688 39.56 18.12 46.11
CA VAL A 688 40.51 17.14 46.66
C VAL A 688 39.99 15.74 46.31
N GLU A 689 40.98 14.90 46.05
CA GLU A 689 41.07 13.66 45.30
C GLU A 689 41.14 12.43 46.24
N ARG A 690 41.21 11.23 45.62
CA ARG A 690 41.76 9.93 46.11
C ARG A 690 40.83 9.02 46.94
N ALA A 691 40.87 7.68 46.84
CA ALA A 691 41.61 6.66 46.07
C ALA A 691 40.93 5.30 46.37
N ALA A 692 40.65 4.42 45.39
CA ALA A 692 41.44 3.27 44.91
C ALA A 692 41.19 1.88 45.60
N GLN A 693 40.92 0.89 44.72
CA GLN A 693 41.39 -0.52 44.68
C GLN A 693 40.72 -1.70 45.45
N LYS A 694 40.19 -2.64 44.62
CA LYS A 694 40.39 -4.12 44.50
C LYS A 694 40.51 -5.06 45.73
N ALA A 695 39.73 -6.15 45.70
CA ALA A 695 40.07 -7.60 45.86
C ALA A 695 38.72 -8.39 45.75
N GLU A 696 38.48 -9.38 44.87
CA GLU A 696 39.02 -10.72 44.62
C GLU A 696 38.58 -11.84 45.62
N GLU A 697 38.22 -12.99 45.03
CA GLU A 697 38.02 -14.36 45.58
C GLU A 697 36.62 -14.85 46.07
N GLY A 698 36.14 -15.94 45.42
CA GLY A 698 35.15 -16.91 45.94
C GLY A 698 35.83 -17.94 46.89
N PRO A 699 35.31 -19.17 47.16
CA PRO A 699 34.36 -19.99 46.39
C PRO A 699 33.30 -20.76 47.26
N GLY A 700 32.51 -21.67 46.64
CA GLY A 700 31.98 -22.85 47.37
C GLY A 700 30.56 -23.36 47.05
N SER A 701 30.49 -24.40 46.19
CA SER A 701 29.70 -25.67 46.29
C SER A 701 28.21 -25.66 46.69
N LEU A 702 27.24 -26.11 45.87
CA LEU A 702 26.89 -27.46 45.35
C LEU A 702 26.24 -28.45 46.36
N GLU A 703 25.14 -29.03 45.86
CA GLU A 703 24.44 -30.28 46.21
C GLU A 703 23.39 -30.31 47.34
N HIS A 704 22.12 -30.54 46.95
CA HIS A 704 21.44 -31.81 47.26
C HIS A 704 20.30 -32.13 46.28
N SER A 705 20.30 -33.39 45.85
CA SER A 705 19.42 -34.05 44.90
C SER A 705 18.43 -34.95 45.63
N ALA A 706 17.29 -35.27 44.99
CA ALA A 706 16.45 -36.48 45.11
C ALA A 706 14.96 -36.10 44.91
N HIS A 707 14.05 -36.86 44.32
CA HIS A 707 13.98 -38.01 43.40
C HIS A 707 12.47 -38.40 43.38
N TYR A 708 12.03 -39.18 42.39
CA TYR A 708 10.72 -39.88 42.26
C TYR A 708 9.52 -39.00 41.80
N VAL A 709 8.68 -39.39 40.83
CA VAL A 709 8.23 -40.71 40.35
C VAL A 709 7.93 -40.67 38.83
N SER A 710 8.23 -41.78 38.13
CA SER A 710 7.85 -42.11 36.76
C SER A 710 6.46 -42.75 36.66
N SER A 711 5.72 -42.53 35.56
CA SER A 711 4.75 -43.48 34.96
C SER A 711 4.11 -42.93 33.67
N PRO A 712 3.61 -43.79 32.75
CA PRO A 712 3.82 -43.72 31.29
C PRO A 712 2.60 -43.25 30.46
N PRO A 713 2.74 -43.11 29.11
CA PRO A 713 1.64 -42.68 28.24
C PRO A 713 0.77 -43.87 27.80
N PRO A 714 -0.49 -43.66 27.38
CA PRO A 714 -1.21 -44.63 26.58
C PRO A 714 -1.11 -44.33 25.08
N HIS A 715 -0.99 -45.42 24.34
CA HIS A 715 -0.99 -45.55 22.88
C HIS A 715 -2.30 -45.06 22.20
N PRO A 716 -2.28 -44.89 20.86
CA PRO A 716 -3.38 -44.31 20.08
C PRO A 716 -4.45 -45.36 19.73
N THR A 717 -5.71 -44.95 19.76
CA THR A 717 -6.83 -45.69 19.15
C THR A 717 -7.32 -44.98 17.89
N LEU A 718 -7.35 -45.77 16.82
CA LEU A 718 -7.97 -45.53 15.53
C LEU A 718 -9.50 -45.73 15.60
N LEU A 719 -10.21 -45.08 14.65
CA LEU A 719 -11.64 -45.25 14.25
C LEU A 719 -12.64 -44.52 15.19
N GLU A 720 -13.69 -43.80 14.74
CA GLU A 720 -14.46 -43.86 13.50
C GLU A 720 -15.41 -42.63 13.37
N LYS A 721 -15.57 -42.14 12.13
CA LYS A 721 -16.78 -41.65 11.42
C LYS A 721 -17.98 -40.96 12.16
N LEU A 722 -18.52 -39.95 11.45
CA LEU A 722 -19.90 -39.39 11.41
C LEU A 722 -20.23 -38.20 12.34
N CYS A 723 -20.09 -36.98 11.82
CA CYS A 723 -21.16 -36.09 11.34
C CYS A 723 -20.59 -34.75 10.87
#